data_AF-A0A081XX91-F1
#
_entry.id   AF-A0A081XX91-F1
#
_cell.length_a   1.000
_cell.length_b   1.000
_cell.length_c   1.000
_cell.angle_alpha   90.00
_cell.angle_beta   90.00
_cell.angle_gamma   90.00
#
_symmetry.space_group_name_H-M   'P 1'
#
loop_
_entity.id
_entity.type
_entity.pdbx_description
1 polymer ?
#
loop_
_entity_poly.entity_id
_entity_poly.type
_entity_poly.pdbx_seq_one_letter_code
_entity_poly.pdbx_strand_id
1 'polypeptide(L)'
;MIMPAGGERLGEVLRLLGACRLDLDADQVLDVLWLARRLPPDTEAPLHRQAPHRFEQPEPPDGPGPEDRGAPQRPAREPADPELPDLTSPTTLHAAVRHTPAPDVRPRPAGQELRRALPVRVPEEKALGNELELGRSLRPLRRRHDSRHRTEIDEDRTAAELAETNLPDVVERPLRERWLDLTLLVDDGLSMLLWHRLGTELRTLLERLGAFAVNRVLGLDSRHAGHPRLHARPFRPGSTELPLSTVNDPSGRSLLLVVSDGMGAAWRSGAMYGLLAERAARGPVAVLHTLPPDMWEASGISAERWQATTRRIGGANTSWKVVDPVLPQELSRFEDTPVPVLEPTADSLGVWARLLASPGITVELPLLTRPDRYAAVAPARDLSSAQHFRDAATPEAYRLAAHLAAVAPLSVPVMRLVQAAVPWRATPSHLAEVFLGGLVRPHPAPVPGPLPAKHRVFDFSEASKAVLLDAVPQAELLRTGRRIGRRLEELAGNAPDFPAWLLHPDGPDTLPGSQQPFTRVERRLLARFGVSLGGAGSDAGSGTAGPAVVTDDWEPLTESDPRRIGGFELRGRRRGRRTLVYRGFGARGQEAVLRVPRPDLPAVNAGLVAVEAEALTRLQGQYAPALLATGLEESPPWLAMTPIADAQAPDAQPPRLAEIFARALTDGTAPFDILQGLLVSCYLANAVALCHLNGLVPATLDADSVYVLRRTVVLGDLSDCAVDGRYLGSGAEPVPADNVRALGEMLQVISSKAGWDLPGLPEGMHLWQGDTWEQLRRLVLRCIDPEPTARPPASEVAEVLTRYVARTRLQMAGAASHGIKAGPAARVRLSPPPADPGAVRPSLRLPRRGTARREAEARLRRVRGPVPHSRRLTLVGAYHYSGRATTTMVLGSVLAAVRGEPVLALDGSASEGSLDAFLTDRNRAVVRDLAALPPNPSYEEIRARTTRLPSGLEVVAHRSGHFSANPAHQQEYAHVLGQTAPYYPYVLTDWTPLRFDRSADAVLDHTDRLIICCGTSDWFLHAAVRTLTTIRAAGREALARRALVVATDIDGPSARALPETFAGRLRIEPGQVVRIPFDTALQSAGWELNRLRPATTAAFLRLAELVAPED
;
A
#
# COMPACT_ATOMS: atom_id res chain seq x y z
N MET A 1 -13.24 66.12 10.10
CA MET A 1 -11.92 66.65 10.54
C MET A 1 -11.81 66.31 12.03
N ILE A 2 -10.86 65.51 12.53
CA ILE A 2 -9.61 65.00 11.94
C ILE A 2 -9.61 63.44 11.85
N MET A 3 -8.70 62.91 11.04
CA MET A 3 -8.41 61.52 10.63
C MET A 3 -8.62 60.38 11.65
N PRO A 4 -8.95 59.16 11.18
CA PRO A 4 -9.00 57.94 12.01
C PRO A 4 -7.59 57.37 12.27
N ALA A 5 -6.91 57.90 13.29
CA ALA A 5 -5.53 57.53 13.67
C ALA A 5 -5.30 56.04 14.07
N GLY A 6 -6.32 55.18 14.00
CA GLY A 6 -6.17 53.73 14.16
C GLY A 6 -5.57 53.03 12.92
N GLY A 7 -5.85 53.53 11.72
CA GLY A 7 -5.39 52.88 10.47
C GLY A 7 -3.87 52.95 10.29
N GLU A 8 -3.28 54.12 10.50
CA GLU A 8 -1.83 54.34 10.39
C GLU A 8 -1.07 53.53 11.45
N ARG A 9 -1.55 53.51 12.70
CA ARG A 9 -0.96 52.72 13.79
C ARG A 9 -1.04 51.22 13.53
N LEU A 10 -2.14 50.73 12.97
CA LEU A 10 -2.23 49.31 12.55
C LEU A 10 -1.26 49.01 11.41
N GLY A 11 -1.17 49.88 10.40
CA GLY A 11 -0.20 49.76 9.30
C GLY A 11 1.27 49.94 9.72
N GLU A 12 1.53 50.51 10.90
CA GLU A 12 2.86 50.59 11.52
C GLU A 12 3.20 49.33 12.31
N VAL A 13 2.27 48.80 13.11
CA VAL A 13 2.42 47.50 13.79
C VAL A 13 2.62 46.37 12.78
N LEU A 14 1.84 46.35 11.69
CA LEU A 14 1.99 45.37 10.62
C LEU A 14 3.35 45.50 9.89
N ARG A 15 3.86 46.72 9.67
CA ARG A 15 5.21 46.92 9.12
C ARG A 15 6.30 46.43 10.07
N LEU A 16 6.16 46.63 11.38
CA LEU A 16 7.12 46.13 12.38
C LEU A 16 7.11 44.59 12.46
N LEU A 17 5.94 43.96 12.45
CA LEU A 17 5.80 42.49 12.42
C LEU A 17 6.37 41.89 11.12
N GLY A 18 6.07 42.50 9.96
CA GLY A 18 6.64 42.11 8.67
C GLY A 18 8.16 42.32 8.59
N ALA A 19 8.70 43.38 9.20
CA ALA A 19 10.15 43.59 9.33
C ALA A 19 10.82 42.52 10.21
N CYS A 20 10.11 42.00 11.22
CA CYS A 20 10.51 40.81 11.99
C CYS A 20 10.29 39.48 11.24
N ARG A 21 9.82 39.50 9.99
CA ARG A 21 9.45 38.33 9.16
C ARG A 21 8.37 37.43 9.78
N LEU A 22 7.45 38.02 10.54
CA LEU A 22 6.27 37.35 11.08
C LEU A 22 5.04 37.74 10.25
N ASP A 23 4.76 36.98 9.19
CA ASP A 23 3.48 37.03 8.49
C ASP A 23 2.39 36.40 9.38
N LEU A 24 1.63 37.26 10.05
CA LEU A 24 0.48 36.89 10.88
C LEU A 24 -0.82 37.17 10.11
N ASP A 25 -1.77 36.24 10.15
CA ASP A 25 -3.10 36.46 9.56
C ASP A 25 -3.93 37.47 10.37
N ALA A 26 -5.10 37.86 9.82
CA ALA A 26 -5.93 38.90 10.42
C ALA A 26 -6.43 38.56 11.83
N ASP A 27 -6.70 37.29 12.14
CA ASP A 27 -7.15 36.85 13.47
C ASP A 27 -5.95 36.77 14.43
N GLN A 28 -4.79 36.31 13.97
CA GLN A 28 -3.53 36.34 14.74
C GLN A 28 -3.07 37.76 15.07
N VAL A 29 -3.26 38.73 14.17
CA VAL A 29 -3.00 40.15 14.42
C VAL A 29 -3.97 40.70 15.47
N LEU A 30 -5.25 40.30 15.45
CA LEU A 30 -6.21 40.66 16.49
C LEU A 30 -5.84 40.05 17.84
N ASP A 31 -5.42 38.79 17.89
CA ASP A 31 -4.93 38.12 19.12
C ASP A 31 -3.65 38.77 19.67
N VAL A 32 -2.70 39.17 18.81
CA VAL A 32 -1.50 39.91 19.23
C VAL A 32 -1.86 41.29 19.79
N LEU A 33 -2.81 42.02 19.18
CA LEU A 33 -3.29 43.30 19.70
C LEU A 33 -4.12 43.15 21.00
N TRP A 34 -4.80 42.02 21.17
CA TRP A 34 -5.53 41.67 22.39
C TRP A 34 -4.57 41.27 23.53
N LEU A 35 -3.51 40.51 23.23
CA LEU A 35 -2.42 40.18 24.15
C LEU A 35 -1.63 41.43 24.56
N ALA A 36 -1.29 42.30 23.61
CA ALA A 36 -0.63 43.59 23.90
C ALA A 36 -1.47 44.52 24.80
N ARG A 37 -2.81 44.36 24.81
CA ARG A 37 -3.73 45.03 25.75
C ARG A 37 -3.87 44.34 27.10
N ARG A 38 -3.24 43.19 27.32
CA ARG A 38 -3.33 42.37 28.55
C ARG A 38 -1.99 42.08 29.21
N LEU A 39 -0.89 42.26 28.51
CA LEU A 39 0.47 42.21 29.07
C LEU A 39 0.83 43.56 29.71
N PRO A 40 1.53 43.57 30.87
CA PRO A 40 2.04 44.81 31.45
C PRO A 40 3.15 45.41 30.56
N PRO A 41 3.26 46.75 30.45
CA PRO A 41 4.20 47.40 29.54
C PRO A 41 5.66 47.47 30.05
N ASP A 42 5.91 47.09 31.31
CA ASP A 42 7.20 47.28 31.98
C ASP A 42 8.18 46.11 31.79
N THR A 43 9.46 46.38 32.06
CA THR A 43 10.64 45.54 31.76
C THR A 43 10.73 44.18 32.49
N GLU A 44 9.75 43.79 33.30
CA GLU A 44 9.65 42.47 33.93
C GLU A 44 9.16 41.35 32.95
N ALA A 45 8.81 41.71 31.71
CA ALA A 45 8.34 40.75 30.69
C ALA A 45 9.39 39.63 30.41
N PRO A 46 9.06 38.32 30.58
CA PRO A 46 10.06 37.25 30.59
C PRO A 46 10.91 37.04 29.31
N LEU A 47 10.47 37.57 28.17
CA LEU A 47 11.07 37.31 26.85
C LEU A 47 12.40 38.05 26.60
N HIS A 48 12.76 39.07 27.38
CA HIS A 48 13.93 39.90 27.10
C HIS A 48 15.30 39.26 27.40
N ARG A 49 15.34 38.02 27.90
CA ARG A 49 16.55 37.44 28.53
C ARG A 49 17.50 36.66 27.61
N GLN A 50 17.20 36.50 26.30
CA GLN A 50 18.06 35.76 25.36
C GLN A 50 18.08 36.36 23.94
N ALA A 51 19.16 37.07 23.59
CA ALA A 51 19.51 37.42 22.21
C ALA A 51 21.03 37.70 22.08
N PRO A 52 21.81 36.95 21.28
CA PRO A 52 23.23 37.21 21.06
C PRO A 52 23.52 37.93 19.71
N HIS A 53 24.14 39.10 19.83
CA HIS A 53 25.00 39.85 18.90
C HIS A 53 24.94 39.65 17.36
N ARG A 54 24.77 40.79 16.66
CA ARG A 54 25.07 41.02 15.24
C ARG A 54 26.55 41.39 15.05
N PHE A 55 27.16 40.97 13.95
CA PHE A 55 28.44 41.52 13.45
C PHE A 55 28.22 42.32 12.16
N GLU A 56 29.08 43.30 11.91
CA GLU A 56 29.08 44.18 10.73
C GLU A 56 30.13 43.74 9.69
N GLN A 57 30.01 44.22 8.45
CA GLN A 57 31.05 44.11 7.40
C GLN A 57 31.26 45.46 6.71
N PRO A 58 32.50 45.82 6.31
CA PRO A 58 32.81 47.14 5.73
C PRO A 58 32.91 47.15 4.19
N GLU A 59 32.66 48.33 3.60
CA GLU A 59 33.09 48.81 2.26
C GLU A 59 34.62 49.13 2.27
N PRO A 60 35.34 49.52 1.18
CA PRO A 60 34.94 50.16 -0.11
C PRO A 60 35.74 49.55 -1.33
N PRO A 61 36.14 50.23 -2.45
CA PRO A 61 35.84 51.57 -3.01
C PRO A 61 35.52 51.66 -4.54
N ASP A 62 35.30 52.88 -5.03
CA ASP A 62 35.02 53.24 -6.44
C ASP A 62 36.20 53.10 -7.45
N GLY A 63 35.85 52.95 -8.74
CA GLY A 63 36.74 53.07 -9.91
C GLY A 63 35.96 53.18 -11.24
N PRO A 64 36.46 53.91 -12.27
CA PRO A 64 35.64 54.38 -13.40
C PRO A 64 35.48 53.40 -14.59
N GLY A 65 34.39 53.56 -15.36
CA GLY A 65 34.08 52.82 -16.60
C GLY A 65 34.64 53.45 -17.89
N PRO A 66 34.31 52.88 -19.07
CA PRO A 66 33.53 53.67 -20.04
C PRO A 66 32.48 52.89 -20.89
N GLU A 67 31.86 53.61 -21.83
CA GLU A 67 30.52 53.45 -22.41
C GLU A 67 30.31 52.43 -23.57
N ASP A 68 29.10 51.86 -23.57
CA ASP A 68 28.10 51.69 -24.66
C ASP A 68 28.38 50.98 -26.02
N ARG A 69 27.34 50.25 -26.47
CA ARG A 69 26.71 50.36 -27.80
C ARG A 69 25.43 49.51 -27.81
N GLY A 70 24.27 50.10 -27.55
CA GLY A 70 22.99 49.40 -27.38
C GLY A 70 22.68 48.24 -28.35
N ALA A 71 22.10 47.16 -27.81
CA ALA A 71 21.48 46.06 -28.55
C ALA A 71 19.94 46.16 -28.40
N PRO A 72 19.13 45.61 -29.32
CA PRO A 72 17.69 45.88 -29.35
C PRO A 72 16.99 45.46 -28.06
N GLN A 73 16.17 46.37 -27.52
CA GLN A 73 15.37 46.13 -26.33
C GLN A 73 14.32 45.05 -26.64
N ARG A 74 14.46 43.86 -26.03
CA ARG A 74 13.40 42.86 -26.00
C ARG A 74 12.12 43.49 -25.42
N PRO A 75 10.92 43.15 -25.94
CA PRO A 75 9.68 43.56 -25.28
C PRO A 75 9.69 43.05 -23.84
N ALA A 76 9.33 43.92 -22.89
CA ALA A 76 9.31 43.58 -21.48
C ALA A 76 8.35 42.42 -21.25
N ARG A 77 8.84 41.29 -20.70
CA ARG A 77 7.98 40.20 -20.27
C ARG A 77 7.07 40.70 -19.15
N GLU A 78 5.79 40.38 -19.25
CA GLU A 78 4.79 40.69 -18.24
C GLU A 78 5.20 40.12 -16.87
N PRO A 79 4.81 40.77 -15.75
CA PRO A 79 5.16 40.30 -14.42
C PRO A 79 4.63 38.87 -14.20
N ALA A 80 5.53 37.97 -13.83
CA ALA A 80 5.24 36.54 -13.78
C ALA A 80 4.13 36.20 -12.78
N ASP A 81 3.08 35.51 -13.24
CA ASP A 81 2.00 34.97 -12.42
C ASP A 81 2.59 34.16 -11.24
N PRO A 82 2.44 34.60 -9.98
CA PRO A 82 3.03 33.94 -8.83
C PRO A 82 2.34 32.61 -8.50
N GLU A 83 1.13 32.35 -9.01
CA GLU A 83 0.38 31.11 -8.74
C GLU A 83 0.90 29.88 -9.52
N LEU A 84 1.71 30.09 -10.58
CA LEU A 84 2.19 28.99 -11.41
C LEU A 84 3.35 28.21 -10.74
N PRO A 85 3.33 26.85 -10.78
CA PRO A 85 4.40 26.04 -10.20
C PRO A 85 5.72 26.17 -10.97
N ASP A 86 6.83 25.91 -10.28
CA ASP A 86 8.14 25.69 -10.91
C ASP A 86 8.14 24.33 -11.63
N LEU A 87 8.52 24.31 -12.91
CA LEU A 87 8.56 23.11 -13.75
C LEU A 87 9.85 22.29 -13.64
N THR A 88 10.87 22.82 -12.96
CA THR A 88 12.21 22.20 -12.82
C THR A 88 12.56 21.80 -11.39
N SER A 89 11.84 22.34 -10.40
CA SER A 89 11.93 21.87 -9.02
C SER A 89 11.65 20.36 -8.98
N PRO A 90 12.57 19.52 -8.44
CA PRO A 90 12.32 18.09 -8.29
C PRO A 90 11.08 17.88 -7.42
N THR A 91 10.36 16.77 -7.63
CA THR A 91 9.04 16.50 -7.03
C THR A 91 9.08 16.14 -5.55
N THR A 92 9.90 16.85 -4.77
CA THR A 92 10.21 16.58 -3.37
C THR A 92 10.14 17.83 -2.50
N LEU A 93 9.06 17.87 -1.72
CA LEU A 93 9.17 18.19 -0.29
C LEU A 93 10.25 17.29 0.35
N HIS A 94 11.50 17.76 0.33
CA HIS A 94 12.60 17.19 1.11
C HIS A 94 12.78 17.95 2.43
N ALA A 95 13.28 17.25 3.45
CA ALA A 95 13.89 17.87 4.62
C ALA A 95 15.15 17.07 5.04
N ALA A 96 16.31 17.43 4.46
CA ALA A 96 17.66 16.93 4.77
C ALA A 96 17.89 15.42 4.48
N VAL A 97 19.12 14.89 4.36
CA VAL A 97 20.47 15.38 4.76
C VAL A 97 21.45 15.35 3.56
N ARG A 98 22.56 16.12 3.66
CA ARG A 98 23.61 16.25 2.64
C ARG A 98 24.66 15.12 2.72
N HIS A 99 25.29 14.80 1.58
CA HIS A 99 26.51 13.98 1.52
C HIS A 99 27.78 14.83 1.32
N THR A 100 28.91 14.31 1.80
CA THR A 100 30.29 14.67 1.43
C THR A 100 31.16 13.40 1.47
N PRO A 101 32.32 13.34 0.77
CA PRO A 101 32.67 12.15 -0.01
C PRO A 101 33.73 11.20 0.59
N ALA A 102 33.89 10.04 -0.06
CA ALA A 102 34.99 9.08 0.12
C ALA A 102 35.64 8.76 -1.27
N PRO A 103 36.92 8.33 -1.33
CA PRO A 103 37.70 8.30 -2.56
C PRO A 103 37.61 6.99 -3.40
N ASP A 104 38.13 7.07 -4.62
CA ASP A 104 38.13 6.05 -5.67
C ASP A 104 39.24 4.98 -5.51
N VAL A 105 38.91 3.69 -5.73
CA VAL A 105 39.89 2.58 -5.86
C VAL A 105 39.40 1.55 -6.90
N ARG A 106 40.22 1.27 -7.91
CA ARG A 106 39.94 0.32 -9.00
C ARG A 106 40.56 -1.06 -8.77
N PRO A 107 39.90 -2.18 -9.13
CA PRO A 107 40.53 -3.48 -9.30
C PRO A 107 41.00 -3.76 -10.75
N ARG A 108 41.92 -4.70 -10.92
CA ARG A 108 42.64 -5.07 -12.17
C ARG A 108 42.25 -6.51 -12.60
N PRO A 109 42.35 -6.94 -13.87
CA PRO A 109 41.75 -8.22 -14.29
C PRO A 109 42.50 -9.50 -13.84
N ALA A 110 41.68 -10.53 -13.58
CA ALA A 110 41.94 -11.95 -13.83
C ALA A 110 43.07 -12.67 -13.03
N GLY A 111 43.22 -12.35 -11.74
CA GLY A 111 43.64 -13.35 -10.74
C GLY A 111 42.45 -14.13 -10.18
N GLN A 112 42.70 -15.23 -9.45
CA GLN A 112 41.68 -15.86 -8.57
C GLN A 112 41.48 -15.01 -7.30
N GLU A 113 40.95 -13.80 -7.46
CA GLU A 113 40.86 -12.82 -6.37
C GLU A 113 39.67 -13.08 -5.43
N LEU A 114 40.01 -13.23 -4.14
CA LEU A 114 39.11 -13.32 -3.00
C LEU A 114 38.46 -11.96 -2.74
N ARG A 115 37.20 -11.78 -3.15
CA ARG A 115 36.50 -10.49 -3.05
C ARG A 115 35.98 -10.25 -1.63
N ARG A 116 36.38 -9.13 -1.03
CA ARG A 116 35.86 -8.69 0.27
C ARG A 116 34.37 -8.36 0.22
N ALA A 117 33.66 -8.70 1.29
CA ALA A 117 32.22 -8.47 1.42
C ALA A 117 31.82 -8.23 2.88
N LEU A 118 30.80 -7.39 3.08
CA LEU A 118 30.28 -7.05 4.40
C LEU A 118 29.07 -7.94 4.73
N PRO A 119 29.00 -8.57 5.91
CA PRO A 119 27.79 -9.28 6.34
C PRO A 119 26.68 -8.28 6.72
N VAL A 120 25.78 -7.97 5.77
CA VAL A 120 24.58 -7.15 6.00
C VAL A 120 23.47 -7.98 6.67
N ARG A 121 22.61 -7.35 7.48
CA ARG A 121 21.86 -8.04 8.55
C ARG A 121 20.38 -7.68 8.58
N VAL A 122 19.52 -8.68 8.35
CA VAL A 122 18.08 -8.49 8.15
C VAL A 122 17.32 -8.66 9.47
N PRO A 123 16.55 -7.65 9.94
CA PRO A 123 15.64 -7.80 11.07
C PRO A 123 14.42 -8.59 10.60
N GLU A 124 14.52 -9.92 10.67
CA GLU A 124 13.36 -10.81 10.63
C GLU A 124 12.36 -10.42 11.74
N GLU A 125 11.06 -10.39 11.44
CA GLU A 125 9.99 -10.25 12.44
C GLU A 125 9.93 -11.49 13.37
N LYS A 126 9.25 -11.38 14.52
CA LYS A 126 9.02 -12.52 15.41
C LYS A 126 8.14 -13.58 14.74
N ALA A 127 8.49 -14.85 14.92
CA ALA A 127 7.69 -15.97 14.44
C ALA A 127 6.57 -16.33 15.44
N LEU A 128 6.79 -16.12 16.74
CA LEU A 128 5.74 -16.18 17.76
C LEU A 128 5.11 -14.80 18.01
N GLY A 129 3.84 -14.68 17.61
CA GLY A 129 2.96 -13.61 18.10
C GLY A 129 2.61 -13.81 19.58
N ASN A 130 2.33 -12.72 20.30
CA ASN A 130 1.81 -12.71 21.67
C ASN A 130 2.54 -13.66 22.67
N GLU A 131 3.87 -13.64 22.74
CA GLU A 131 4.67 -14.46 23.68
C GLU A 131 4.16 -14.44 25.14
N LEU A 132 3.66 -13.29 25.61
CA LEU A 132 3.09 -13.14 26.96
C LEU A 132 1.77 -13.91 27.15
N GLU A 133 1.01 -14.13 26.08
CA GLU A 133 -0.26 -14.85 26.07
C GLU A 133 -0.01 -16.37 25.98
N LEU A 134 0.89 -16.80 25.10
CA LEU A 134 1.44 -18.16 25.07
C LEU A 134 2.04 -18.56 26.45
N GLY A 135 2.85 -17.67 27.03
CA GLY A 135 3.43 -17.87 28.37
C GLY A 135 2.41 -17.79 29.52
N ARG A 136 1.19 -17.29 29.27
CA ARG A 136 0.05 -17.36 30.20
C ARG A 136 -0.73 -18.66 30.02
N SER A 137 -0.97 -19.10 28.78
CA SER A 137 -1.78 -20.28 28.50
C SER A 137 -1.10 -21.60 28.90
N LEU A 138 0.24 -21.65 28.84
CA LEU A 138 1.04 -22.78 29.32
C LEU A 138 1.26 -22.82 30.86
N ARG A 139 0.79 -21.82 31.63
CA ARG A 139 0.92 -21.80 33.10
C ARG A 139 0.39 -23.05 33.83
N PRO A 140 -0.66 -23.76 33.40
CA PRO A 140 -1.14 -24.96 34.07
C PRO A 140 -0.07 -26.08 34.19
N LEU A 141 0.90 -26.12 33.27
CA LEU A 141 2.01 -27.07 33.32
C LEU A 141 3.04 -26.75 34.41
N ARG A 142 3.05 -25.54 35.00
CA ARG A 142 4.04 -25.09 35.98
C ARG A 142 3.73 -25.58 37.40
N ARG A 143 3.55 -26.89 37.55
CA ARG A 143 3.32 -27.60 38.82
C ARG A 143 4.64 -28.11 39.43
N ARG A 144 4.59 -28.41 40.72
CA ARG A 144 5.65 -29.12 41.46
C ARG A 144 5.06 -30.34 42.16
N HIS A 145 5.90 -31.32 42.46
CA HIS A 145 5.56 -32.50 43.26
C HIS A 145 6.64 -32.71 44.32
N ASP A 146 6.26 -33.36 45.41
CA ASP A 146 7.10 -33.71 46.55
C ASP A 146 8.00 -34.90 46.15
N SER A 147 9.33 -34.73 46.14
CA SER A 147 10.25 -35.75 45.60
C SER A 147 10.25 -37.03 46.45
N ARG A 148 10.20 -38.19 45.81
CA ARG A 148 10.20 -39.51 46.49
C ARG A 148 11.58 -39.98 46.95
N HIS A 149 12.64 -39.32 46.49
CA HIS A 149 14.03 -39.75 46.67
C HIS A 149 14.97 -38.60 47.05
N ARG A 150 14.42 -37.41 47.28
CA ARG A 150 15.18 -36.22 47.68
C ARG A 150 14.41 -35.46 48.75
N THR A 151 15.06 -35.26 49.88
CA THR A 151 14.62 -34.38 50.95
C THR A 151 15.38 -33.05 50.89
N GLU A 152 14.82 -32.04 51.54
CA GLU A 152 15.48 -30.82 51.98
C GLU A 152 15.22 -30.66 53.49
N ILE A 153 16.10 -29.94 54.19
CA ILE A 153 15.86 -29.61 55.61
C ILE A 153 14.68 -28.63 55.67
N ASP A 154 13.70 -28.92 56.50
CA ASP A 154 12.66 -27.95 56.86
C ASP A 154 13.23 -27.05 57.95
N GLU A 155 13.87 -25.95 57.56
CA GLU A 155 14.59 -25.04 58.47
C GLU A 155 13.67 -24.48 59.57
N ASP A 156 12.46 -24.02 59.20
CA ASP A 156 11.45 -23.50 60.12
C ASP A 156 11.03 -24.56 61.14
N ARG A 157 10.77 -25.79 60.68
CA ARG A 157 10.31 -26.87 61.53
C ARG A 157 11.43 -27.46 62.39
N THR A 158 12.64 -27.57 61.87
CA THR A 158 13.83 -27.98 62.63
C THR A 158 14.11 -26.99 63.75
N ALA A 159 13.99 -25.68 63.48
CA ALA A 159 14.14 -24.65 64.51
C ALA A 159 13.05 -24.73 65.59
N ALA A 160 11.80 -25.01 65.22
CA ALA A 160 10.70 -25.21 66.17
C ALA A 160 10.89 -26.47 67.02
N GLU A 161 11.19 -27.62 66.41
CA GLU A 161 11.30 -28.90 67.10
C GLU A 161 12.56 -28.95 68.00
N LEU A 162 13.65 -28.27 67.61
CA LEU A 162 14.80 -27.97 68.49
C LEU A 162 14.42 -27.06 69.66
N ALA A 163 13.61 -26.01 69.44
CA ALA A 163 13.20 -25.09 70.51
C ALA A 163 12.26 -25.75 71.54
N GLU A 164 11.42 -26.70 71.11
CA GLU A 164 10.52 -27.44 71.99
C GLU A 164 11.22 -28.61 72.73
N THR A 165 12.14 -29.32 72.07
CA THR A 165 12.77 -30.54 72.64
C THR A 165 14.17 -30.31 73.24
N ASN A 166 14.86 -29.23 72.86
CA ASN A 166 16.31 -29.01 73.06
C ASN A 166 17.22 -30.10 72.46
N LEU A 167 16.72 -30.92 71.52
CA LEU A 167 17.52 -31.88 70.75
C LEU A 167 17.81 -31.35 69.33
N PRO A 168 19.03 -31.48 68.81
CA PRO A 168 19.41 -31.01 67.47
C PRO A 168 18.98 -31.98 66.35
N ASP A 169 17.76 -32.51 66.44
CA ASP A 169 17.22 -33.46 65.46
C ASP A 169 16.73 -32.70 64.21
N VAL A 170 17.27 -33.07 63.05
CA VAL A 170 17.02 -32.38 61.78
C VAL A 170 15.72 -32.90 61.15
N VAL A 171 14.74 -32.01 60.99
CA VAL A 171 13.44 -32.36 60.41
C VAL A 171 13.51 -32.19 58.88
N GLU A 172 13.55 -33.30 58.17
CA GLU A 172 13.54 -33.31 56.69
C GLU A 172 12.13 -33.31 56.10
N ARG A 173 11.94 -32.58 54.99
CA ARG A 173 10.74 -32.64 54.15
C ARG A 173 11.08 -33.02 52.70
N PRO A 174 10.15 -33.61 51.93
CA PRO A 174 10.35 -33.87 50.50
C PRO A 174 10.65 -32.59 49.69
N LEU A 175 11.71 -32.61 48.88
CA LEU A 175 12.10 -31.51 48.00
C LEU A 175 11.03 -31.26 46.92
N ARG A 176 10.57 -30.01 46.78
CA ARG A 176 9.57 -29.64 45.77
C ARG A 176 10.15 -29.42 44.38
N GLU A 177 10.36 -30.52 43.67
CA GLU A 177 10.85 -30.56 42.29
C GLU A 177 9.74 -30.31 41.24
N ARG A 178 10.15 -29.98 40.01
CA ARG A 178 9.24 -29.83 38.86
C ARG A 178 8.80 -31.22 38.38
N TRP A 179 7.53 -31.37 38.08
CA TRP A 179 6.90 -32.68 37.89
C TRP A 179 7.25 -33.36 36.54
N LEU A 180 7.34 -32.60 35.45
CA LEU A 180 7.70 -33.07 34.10
C LEU A 180 9.12 -32.68 33.70
N ASP A 181 9.69 -33.44 32.78
CA ASP A 181 10.78 -33.04 31.88
C ASP A 181 10.20 -32.71 30.49
N LEU A 182 10.94 -31.98 29.66
CA LEU A 182 10.57 -31.69 28.27
C LEU A 182 11.65 -32.21 27.32
N THR A 183 11.24 -33.03 26.35
CA THR A 183 12.03 -33.26 25.13
C THR A 183 11.32 -32.65 23.93
N LEU A 184 11.95 -31.63 23.36
CA LEU A 184 11.54 -30.96 22.12
C LEU A 184 12.26 -31.64 20.95
N LEU A 185 11.54 -32.40 20.13
CA LEU A 185 12.05 -32.85 18.83
C LEU A 185 11.75 -31.77 17.79
N VAL A 186 12.76 -31.36 17.03
CA VAL A 186 12.59 -30.44 15.91
C VAL A 186 12.99 -31.16 14.63
N ASP A 187 12.02 -31.30 13.72
CA ASP A 187 12.21 -31.91 12.41
C ASP A 187 13.24 -31.09 11.59
N ASP A 188 14.25 -31.75 11.02
CA ASP A 188 15.39 -31.10 10.36
C ASP A 188 15.37 -31.13 8.82
N GLY A 189 14.19 -31.47 8.26
CA GLY A 189 13.86 -31.37 6.85
C GLY A 189 14.14 -29.98 6.23
N LEU A 190 14.23 -29.93 4.90
CA LEU A 190 14.61 -28.70 4.19
C LEU A 190 13.57 -27.57 4.32
N SER A 191 12.29 -27.91 4.37
CA SER A 191 11.18 -26.98 4.56
C SER A 191 11.11 -26.40 5.97
N MET A 192 11.53 -27.17 6.99
CA MET A 192 11.65 -26.71 8.37
C MET A 192 12.68 -25.58 8.58
N LEU A 193 13.46 -25.23 7.57
CA LEU A 193 14.31 -24.03 7.58
C LEU A 193 13.50 -22.73 7.58
N LEU A 194 12.29 -22.70 6.98
CA LEU A 194 11.35 -21.58 7.12
C LEU A 194 10.93 -21.36 8.59
N TRP A 195 10.82 -22.47 9.32
CA TRP A 195 10.34 -22.55 10.70
C TRP A 195 11.46 -22.61 11.75
N HIS A 196 12.73 -22.51 11.33
CA HIS A 196 13.90 -22.57 12.21
C HIS A 196 13.81 -21.55 13.36
N ARG A 197 13.36 -20.32 13.04
CA ARG A 197 13.15 -19.27 14.05
C ARG A 197 12.03 -19.60 15.03
N LEU A 198 10.90 -20.12 14.55
CA LEU A 198 9.77 -20.55 15.38
C LEU A 198 10.23 -21.58 16.43
N GLY A 199 11.03 -22.57 16.02
CA GLY A 199 11.63 -23.55 16.92
C GLY A 199 12.55 -22.93 17.98
N THR A 200 13.35 -21.92 17.63
CA THR A 200 14.21 -21.21 18.59
C THR A 200 13.43 -20.33 19.57
N GLU A 201 12.42 -19.57 19.10
CA GLU A 201 11.60 -18.72 19.97
C GLU A 201 10.74 -19.58 20.92
N LEU A 202 10.16 -20.68 20.42
CA LEU A 202 9.43 -21.66 21.23
C LEU A 202 10.32 -22.28 22.32
N ARG A 203 11.53 -22.71 21.96
CA ARG A 203 12.51 -23.22 22.93
C ARG A 203 12.74 -22.20 24.04
N THR A 204 13.05 -20.95 23.70
CA THR A 204 13.32 -19.90 24.68
C THR A 204 12.07 -19.56 25.52
N LEU A 205 10.87 -19.66 24.96
CA LEU A 205 9.62 -19.51 25.72
C LEU A 205 9.44 -20.64 26.74
N LEU A 206 9.65 -21.90 26.35
CA LEU A 206 9.53 -23.07 27.23
C LEU A 206 10.64 -23.14 28.30
N GLU A 207 11.84 -22.60 28.00
CA GLU A 207 12.89 -22.35 28.99
C GLU A 207 12.48 -21.27 30.00
N ARG A 208 11.97 -20.11 29.54
CA ARG A 208 11.51 -19.00 30.40
C ARG A 208 10.26 -19.33 31.22
N LEU A 209 9.42 -20.27 30.76
CA LEU A 209 8.23 -20.72 31.49
C LEU A 209 8.57 -21.40 32.82
N GLY A 210 9.72 -22.07 32.91
CA GLY A 210 10.21 -22.72 34.13
C GLY A 210 9.31 -23.85 34.65
N ALA A 211 8.56 -24.52 33.76
CA ALA A 211 7.64 -25.61 34.11
C ALA A 211 8.31 -26.99 34.26
N PHE A 212 9.36 -27.26 33.49
CA PHE A 212 10.01 -28.57 33.38
C PHE A 212 11.35 -28.63 34.15
N ALA A 213 11.73 -29.78 34.70
CA ALA A 213 13.01 -29.91 35.42
C ALA A 213 14.20 -29.82 34.45
N VAL A 214 14.18 -30.63 33.39
CA VAL A 214 15.16 -30.63 32.30
C VAL A 214 14.47 -30.31 30.97
N ASN A 215 15.06 -29.40 30.19
CA ASN A 215 14.71 -29.17 28.79
C ASN A 215 15.78 -29.79 27.88
N ARG A 216 15.38 -30.72 27.01
CA ARG A 216 16.21 -31.31 25.95
C ARG A 216 15.69 -30.88 24.59
N VAL A 217 16.58 -30.62 23.64
CA VAL A 217 16.22 -30.26 22.26
C VAL A 217 17.06 -31.10 21.30
N LEU A 218 16.40 -31.93 20.49
CA LEU A 218 17.04 -32.87 19.55
C LEU A 218 16.57 -32.58 18.12
N GLY A 219 17.42 -32.94 17.15
CA GLY A 219 17.03 -33.02 15.75
C GLY A 219 16.29 -34.32 15.45
N LEU A 220 15.33 -34.27 14.53
CA LEU A 220 14.60 -35.41 13.99
C LEU A 220 14.76 -35.41 12.46
N ASP A 221 15.43 -36.43 11.92
CA ASP A 221 15.48 -36.63 10.46
C ASP A 221 14.26 -37.46 10.02
N SER A 222 13.31 -36.78 9.39
CA SER A 222 12.08 -37.35 8.83
C SER A 222 12.19 -37.73 7.34
N ARG A 223 13.35 -37.53 6.70
CA ARG A 223 13.52 -37.62 5.23
C ARG A 223 13.52 -39.04 4.69
N HIS A 224 13.83 -40.03 5.53
CA HIS A 224 13.93 -41.44 5.15
C HIS A 224 12.63 -42.20 5.50
N ALA A 225 11.94 -42.74 4.49
CA ALA A 225 10.59 -43.29 4.66
C ALA A 225 10.45 -44.42 5.70
N GLY A 226 11.45 -45.30 5.86
CA GLY A 226 11.35 -46.44 6.78
C GLY A 226 11.82 -46.17 8.21
N HIS A 227 12.73 -45.20 8.42
CA HIS A 227 13.48 -45.06 9.67
C HIS A 227 13.76 -43.58 9.99
N PRO A 228 12.96 -42.95 10.87
CA PRO A 228 13.31 -41.64 11.41
C PRO A 228 14.55 -41.75 12.31
N ARG A 229 15.48 -40.79 12.18
CA ARG A 229 16.72 -40.74 12.99
C ARG A 229 16.69 -39.56 13.95
N LEU A 230 17.48 -39.63 15.02
CA LEU A 230 17.64 -38.50 15.95
C LEU A 230 19.06 -37.96 15.89
N HIS A 231 19.20 -36.65 16.03
CA HIS A 231 20.49 -35.97 16.05
C HIS A 231 20.65 -35.16 17.34
N ALA A 232 21.85 -35.16 17.91
CA ALA A 232 22.13 -34.48 19.18
C ALA A 232 21.92 -32.95 19.14
N ARG A 233 21.86 -32.33 17.95
CA ARG A 233 21.44 -30.93 17.75
C ARG A 233 20.63 -30.79 16.45
N PRO A 234 19.46 -30.12 16.46
CA PRO A 234 18.65 -29.94 15.26
C PRO A 234 19.38 -29.12 14.19
N PHE A 235 19.10 -29.44 12.93
CA PHE A 235 19.69 -28.83 11.73
C PHE A 235 21.23 -28.89 11.63
N ARG A 236 21.89 -29.74 12.41
CA ARG A 236 23.35 -29.99 12.32
C ARG A 236 23.58 -31.43 11.83
N PRO A 237 23.71 -31.67 10.50
CA PRO A 237 23.83 -33.01 9.94
C PRO A 237 25.14 -33.72 10.31
N GLY A 238 26.17 -32.97 10.73
CA GLY A 238 27.40 -33.50 11.32
C GLY A 238 27.36 -33.63 12.85
N SER A 239 26.17 -33.64 13.48
CA SER A 239 26.03 -33.92 14.91
C SER A 239 25.65 -35.38 15.17
N THR A 240 26.14 -35.93 16.27
CA THR A 240 26.03 -37.34 16.65
C THR A 240 24.61 -37.86 16.47
N GLU A 241 24.46 -38.93 15.68
CA GLU A 241 23.20 -39.67 15.59
C GLU A 241 22.94 -40.37 16.93
N LEU A 242 21.69 -40.29 17.40
CA LEU A 242 21.25 -40.84 18.68
C LEU A 242 20.21 -41.94 18.43
N PRO A 243 20.22 -43.04 19.22
CA PRO A 243 19.22 -44.07 19.09
C PRO A 243 17.83 -43.56 19.49
N LEU A 244 16.78 -44.12 18.89
CA LEU A 244 15.37 -43.82 19.23
C LEU A 244 15.00 -44.14 20.70
N SER A 245 15.89 -44.82 21.44
CA SER A 245 15.79 -45.02 22.88
C SER A 245 16.19 -43.80 23.71
N THR A 246 16.87 -42.78 23.17
CA THR A 246 17.21 -41.55 23.93
C THR A 246 15.99 -40.70 24.31
N VAL A 247 14.85 -40.91 23.64
CA VAL A 247 13.53 -40.35 24.01
C VAL A 247 12.66 -41.30 24.84
N ASN A 248 13.17 -42.48 25.22
CA ASN A 248 12.51 -43.31 26.23
C ASN A 248 12.90 -42.84 27.63
N ASP A 249 11.92 -42.29 28.35
CA ASP A 249 11.99 -42.09 29.79
C ASP A 249 11.16 -43.19 30.50
N PRO A 250 11.77 -44.11 31.26
CA PRO A 250 11.05 -45.13 32.01
C PRO A 250 10.35 -44.58 33.26
N SER A 251 10.62 -43.33 33.68
CA SER A 251 9.95 -42.70 34.83
C SER A 251 8.57 -42.11 34.51
N GLY A 252 8.24 -41.95 33.22
CA GLY A 252 6.94 -41.43 32.77
C GLY A 252 6.76 -39.93 33.00
N ARG A 253 7.86 -39.17 33.12
CA ARG A 253 7.89 -37.72 33.41
C ARG A 253 8.28 -36.89 32.19
N SER A 254 8.93 -37.47 31.19
CA SER A 254 9.27 -36.80 29.94
C SER A 254 8.01 -36.53 29.10
N LEU A 255 7.71 -35.25 28.91
CA LEU A 255 6.79 -34.77 27.89
C LEU A 255 7.52 -34.65 26.55
N LEU A 256 6.93 -35.18 25.49
CA LEU A 256 7.46 -35.11 24.13
C LEU A 256 6.66 -34.10 23.31
N LEU A 257 7.33 -33.05 22.80
CA LEU A 257 6.75 -32.10 21.86
C LEU A 257 7.52 -32.18 20.54
N VAL A 258 6.85 -32.52 19.45
CA VAL A 258 7.46 -32.71 18.12
C VAL A 258 7.05 -31.56 17.20
N VAL A 259 8.00 -30.72 16.81
CA VAL A 259 7.77 -29.57 15.92
C VAL A 259 8.10 -29.97 14.48
N SER A 260 7.10 -29.96 13.59
CA SER A 260 7.25 -30.38 12.19
C SER A 260 6.26 -29.68 11.24
N ASP A 261 6.60 -29.67 9.95
CA ASP A 261 5.72 -29.33 8.83
C ASP A 261 5.10 -30.57 8.16
N GLY A 262 5.39 -31.78 8.66
CA GLY A 262 4.87 -33.03 8.13
C GLY A 262 5.43 -33.45 6.76
N MET A 263 6.41 -32.73 6.21
CA MET A 263 6.83 -32.91 4.81
C MET A 263 7.86 -34.03 4.60
N GLY A 264 8.41 -34.59 5.67
CA GLY A 264 9.28 -35.76 5.64
C GLY A 264 8.61 -37.03 5.08
N ALA A 265 9.38 -37.88 4.41
CA ALA A 265 8.87 -39.15 3.90
C ALA A 265 8.43 -40.13 5.02
N ALA A 266 9.03 -40.02 6.21
CA ALA A 266 8.67 -40.80 7.39
C ALA A 266 7.26 -40.46 7.94
N TRP A 267 6.71 -39.28 7.62
CA TRP A 267 5.33 -38.93 7.95
C TRP A 267 4.36 -39.61 6.98
N ARG A 268 4.55 -39.40 5.67
CA ARG A 268 3.71 -40.02 4.61
C ARG A 268 3.74 -41.56 4.60
N SER A 269 4.82 -42.20 5.09
CA SER A 269 4.89 -43.66 5.22
C SER A 269 4.21 -44.22 6.48
N GLY A 270 3.79 -43.36 7.42
CA GLY A 270 3.32 -43.77 8.75
C GLY A 270 4.43 -44.21 9.72
N ALA A 271 5.72 -44.16 9.34
CA ALA A 271 6.81 -44.53 10.24
C ALA A 271 6.89 -43.60 11.48
N MET A 272 6.65 -42.30 11.29
CA MET A 272 6.50 -41.33 12.39
C MET A 272 5.26 -41.62 13.24
N TYR A 273 4.15 -42.07 12.64
CA TYR A 273 2.95 -42.45 13.39
C TYR A 273 3.27 -43.58 14.37
N GLY A 274 3.99 -44.63 13.91
CA GLY A 274 4.43 -45.74 14.76
C GLY A 274 5.32 -45.29 15.93
N LEU A 275 6.30 -44.43 15.67
CA LEU A 275 7.17 -43.86 16.72
C LEU A 275 6.38 -43.02 17.74
N LEU A 276 5.47 -42.17 17.27
CA LEU A 276 4.65 -41.33 18.13
C LEU A 276 3.72 -42.17 19.00
N ALA A 277 3.05 -43.19 18.44
CA ALA A 277 2.21 -44.11 19.20
C ALA A 277 3.00 -44.86 20.30
N GLU A 278 4.22 -45.33 19.99
CA GLU A 278 5.07 -46.05 20.95
C GLU A 278 5.57 -45.15 22.11
N ARG A 279 5.68 -43.82 21.90
CA ARG A 279 5.96 -42.82 22.95
C ARG A 279 4.69 -42.40 23.70
N ALA A 280 3.58 -42.22 22.98
CA ALA A 280 2.28 -41.79 23.51
C ALA A 280 1.59 -42.85 24.37
N ALA A 281 2.02 -44.11 24.27
CA ALA A 281 1.69 -45.17 25.21
C ALA A 281 2.45 -45.08 26.57
N ARG A 282 3.49 -44.24 26.68
CA ARG A 282 4.40 -44.18 27.85
C ARG A 282 4.38 -42.84 28.58
N GLY A 283 4.14 -41.73 27.87
CA GLY A 283 4.11 -40.38 28.43
C GLY A 283 3.30 -39.41 27.56
N PRO A 284 3.14 -38.15 27.99
CA PRO A 284 2.37 -37.16 27.24
C PRO A 284 3.14 -36.72 25.99
N VAL A 285 2.55 -36.97 24.81
CA VAL A 285 3.10 -36.59 23.50
C VAL A 285 2.16 -35.59 22.82
N ALA A 286 2.73 -34.63 22.08
CA ALA A 286 2.00 -33.80 21.13
C ALA A 286 2.88 -33.45 19.91
N VAL A 287 2.24 -33.21 18.76
CA VAL A 287 2.85 -32.62 17.57
C VAL A 287 2.45 -31.14 17.52
N LEU A 288 3.42 -30.26 17.34
CA LEU A 288 3.21 -28.85 17.02
C LEU A 288 3.41 -28.68 15.51
N HIS A 289 2.32 -28.51 14.78
CA HIS A 289 2.37 -28.35 13.34
C HIS A 289 2.72 -26.90 12.99
N THR A 290 3.74 -26.69 12.17
CA THR A 290 4.21 -25.35 11.80
C THR A 290 3.45 -24.72 10.63
N LEU A 291 2.63 -25.49 9.92
CA LEU A 291 1.71 -25.02 8.88
C LEU A 291 0.35 -24.66 9.49
N PRO A 292 -0.41 -23.72 8.90
CA PRO A 292 -1.77 -23.43 9.35
C PRO A 292 -2.73 -24.58 8.96
N PRO A 293 -3.90 -24.72 9.63
CA PRO A 293 -4.78 -25.89 9.47
C PRO A 293 -5.28 -26.17 8.05
N ASP A 294 -5.45 -25.13 7.24
CA ASP A 294 -5.84 -25.19 5.83
C ASP A 294 -4.76 -25.82 4.92
N MET A 295 -3.54 -26.00 5.40
CA MET A 295 -2.43 -26.66 4.69
C MET A 295 -2.12 -28.07 5.22
N TRP A 296 -2.81 -28.56 6.27
CA TRP A 296 -2.48 -29.84 6.90
C TRP A 296 -2.73 -31.04 5.96
N GLU A 297 -3.79 -31.01 5.16
CA GLU A 297 -4.12 -32.06 4.17
C GLU A 297 -3.03 -32.28 3.11
N ALA A 298 -2.23 -31.26 2.81
CA ALA A 298 -1.11 -31.36 1.87
C ALA A 298 0.19 -31.93 2.51
N SER A 299 0.17 -32.18 3.82
CA SER A 299 1.30 -32.68 4.59
C SER A 299 1.21 -34.20 4.85
N GLY A 300 2.20 -34.78 5.51
CA GLY A 300 2.12 -36.14 6.07
C GLY A 300 1.46 -36.21 7.46
N ILE A 301 0.85 -35.13 7.96
CA ILE A 301 0.18 -35.00 9.26
C ILE A 301 -1.31 -34.71 9.00
N SER A 302 -2.16 -35.73 9.06
CA SER A 302 -3.62 -35.57 9.09
C SER A 302 -4.12 -35.54 10.52
N ALA A 303 -5.13 -34.72 10.82
CA ALA A 303 -5.73 -34.64 12.15
C ALA A 303 -7.21 -34.22 12.12
N GLU A 304 -8.02 -34.92 12.91
CA GLU A 304 -9.46 -34.70 13.04
C GLU A 304 -9.80 -34.16 14.44
N ARG A 305 -10.91 -33.44 14.61
CA ARG A 305 -11.30 -32.90 15.91
C ARG A 305 -12.08 -33.90 16.75
N TRP A 306 -11.55 -34.22 17.93
CA TRP A 306 -12.17 -35.13 18.89
C TRP A 306 -12.23 -34.50 20.28
N GLN A 307 -13.21 -34.93 21.10
CA GLN A 307 -13.25 -34.59 22.52
C GLN A 307 -12.39 -35.58 23.31
N ALA A 308 -11.40 -35.08 24.05
CA ALA A 308 -10.54 -35.88 24.92
C ALA A 308 -10.72 -35.50 26.39
N THR A 309 -10.74 -36.51 27.27
CA THR A 309 -10.81 -36.37 28.72
C THR A 309 -9.70 -37.21 29.37
N THR A 310 -8.74 -36.57 30.06
CA THR A 310 -7.77 -37.35 30.86
C THR A 310 -8.28 -37.59 32.27
N ARG A 311 -7.99 -38.78 32.82
CA ARG A 311 -8.15 -39.08 34.26
C ARG A 311 -6.81 -39.05 35.02
N ARG A 312 -5.70 -38.81 34.33
CA ARG A 312 -4.34 -38.74 34.91
C ARG A 312 -3.64 -37.46 34.50
N ILE A 313 -3.23 -36.69 35.50
CA ILE A 313 -2.42 -35.47 35.34
C ILE A 313 -1.09 -35.88 34.68
N GLY A 314 -0.79 -35.35 33.50
CA GLY A 314 0.37 -35.70 32.67
C GLY A 314 0.47 -37.17 32.27
N GLY A 315 -0.63 -37.94 32.34
CA GLY A 315 -0.62 -39.34 31.94
C GLY A 315 -0.39 -39.52 30.44
N ALA A 316 0.16 -40.69 30.07
CA ALA A 316 0.27 -41.15 28.69
C ALA A 316 -1.04 -40.98 27.92
N ASN A 317 -0.97 -40.63 26.64
CA ASN A 317 -2.14 -40.31 25.82
C ASN A 317 -3.14 -41.47 25.74
N THR A 318 -2.65 -42.72 25.77
CA THR A 318 -3.48 -43.94 25.86
C THR A 318 -4.34 -44.05 27.12
N SER A 319 -4.16 -43.16 28.12
CA SER A 319 -5.01 -43.06 29.31
C SER A 319 -6.17 -42.05 29.19
N TRP A 320 -6.31 -41.39 28.04
CA TRP A 320 -7.40 -40.44 27.78
C TRP A 320 -8.64 -41.17 27.25
N LYS A 321 -9.84 -40.78 27.70
CA LYS A 321 -11.07 -41.14 26.99
C LYS A 321 -11.20 -40.22 25.79
N VAL A 322 -11.37 -40.78 24.59
CA VAL A 322 -11.70 -40.04 23.37
C VAL A 322 -13.15 -40.33 22.99
N VAL A 323 -13.90 -39.30 22.60
CA VAL A 323 -15.25 -39.40 22.01
C VAL A 323 -15.40 -38.41 20.87
N ASP A 324 -16.26 -38.74 19.92
CA ASP A 324 -16.69 -37.82 18.86
C ASP A 324 -17.50 -36.66 19.48
N PRO A 325 -17.33 -35.40 19.03
CA PRO A 325 -18.07 -34.26 19.57
C PRO A 325 -19.58 -34.27 19.24
N VAL A 326 -20.02 -35.06 18.24
CA VAL A 326 -21.40 -35.06 17.73
C VAL A 326 -22.02 -36.46 17.66
N LEU A 327 -21.24 -37.48 17.30
CA LEU A 327 -21.74 -38.83 17.06
C LEU A 327 -21.68 -39.73 18.31
N PRO A 328 -22.67 -40.64 18.52
CA PRO A 328 -22.61 -41.70 19.52
C PRO A 328 -21.35 -42.58 19.38
N GLN A 329 -20.86 -43.10 20.51
CA GLN A 329 -19.65 -43.94 20.59
C GLN A 329 -19.83 -45.33 19.92
N GLU A 330 -21.05 -45.65 19.48
CA GLU A 330 -21.40 -46.81 18.68
C GLU A 330 -21.21 -46.58 17.18
N LEU A 331 -21.28 -45.32 16.72
CA LEU A 331 -21.19 -44.92 15.31
C LEU A 331 -19.83 -44.32 14.94
N SER A 332 -19.15 -43.67 15.89
CA SER A 332 -17.83 -43.07 15.70
C SER A 332 -16.89 -43.48 16.82
N ARG A 333 -15.72 -44.03 16.46
CA ARG A 333 -14.71 -44.54 17.40
C ARG A 333 -13.32 -44.18 16.93
N PHE A 334 -12.55 -43.56 17.81
CA PHE A 334 -11.12 -43.36 17.61
C PHE A 334 -10.38 -44.67 17.90
N GLU A 335 -10.01 -45.41 16.85
CA GLU A 335 -9.32 -46.72 16.97
C GLU A 335 -7.81 -46.61 17.22
N ASP A 336 -7.29 -45.40 17.35
CA ASP A 336 -5.85 -45.12 17.25
C ASP A 336 -5.24 -44.52 18.52
N THR A 337 -3.94 -44.21 18.51
CA THR A 337 -3.28 -43.60 19.68
C THR A 337 -3.44 -42.06 19.65
N PRO A 338 -4.09 -41.43 20.65
CA PRO A 338 -4.56 -40.05 20.51
C PRO A 338 -3.44 -39.03 20.71
N VAL A 339 -2.70 -38.73 19.65
CA VAL A 339 -1.63 -37.71 19.66
C VAL A 339 -2.22 -36.36 19.21
N PRO A 340 -2.24 -35.31 20.06
CA PRO A 340 -2.62 -33.97 19.65
C PRO A 340 -1.80 -33.47 18.47
N VAL A 341 -2.46 -32.82 17.51
CA VAL A 341 -1.83 -31.92 16.55
C VAL A 341 -2.25 -30.50 16.91
N LEU A 342 -1.27 -29.67 17.25
CA LEU A 342 -1.44 -28.34 17.84
C LEU A 342 -0.89 -27.27 16.92
N GLU A 343 -1.52 -26.09 16.96
CA GLU A 343 -1.00 -24.88 16.33
C GLU A 343 -0.05 -24.13 17.28
N PRO A 344 0.90 -23.31 16.79
CA PRO A 344 1.76 -22.44 17.60
C PRO A 344 1.03 -21.22 18.20
N THR A 345 -0.24 -21.40 18.59
CA THR A 345 -1.14 -20.35 19.08
C THR A 345 -1.43 -20.51 20.58
N ALA A 346 -1.73 -19.40 21.25
CA ALA A 346 -1.95 -19.40 22.70
C ALA A 346 -3.14 -20.27 23.13
N ASP A 347 -4.21 -20.33 22.34
CA ASP A 347 -5.38 -21.15 22.68
C ASP A 347 -5.14 -22.64 22.47
N SER A 348 -4.62 -23.07 21.30
CA SER A 348 -4.34 -24.50 21.02
C SER A 348 -3.41 -25.12 22.08
N LEU A 349 -2.29 -24.44 22.36
CA LEU A 349 -1.37 -24.84 23.43
C LEU A 349 -1.99 -24.73 24.83
N GLY A 350 -2.89 -23.77 25.05
CA GLY A 350 -3.62 -23.58 26.32
C GLY A 350 -4.67 -24.66 26.59
N VAL A 351 -5.39 -25.12 25.56
CA VAL A 351 -6.33 -26.24 25.62
C VAL A 351 -5.60 -27.51 26.05
N TRP A 352 -4.52 -27.86 25.35
CA TRP A 352 -3.70 -29.03 25.68
C TRP A 352 -3.00 -28.93 27.05
N ALA A 353 -2.47 -27.75 27.42
CA ALA A 353 -1.91 -27.54 28.75
C ALA A 353 -2.95 -27.69 29.88
N ARG A 354 -4.20 -27.25 29.65
CA ARG A 354 -5.32 -27.46 30.59
C ARG A 354 -5.67 -28.94 30.72
N LEU A 355 -5.70 -29.70 29.62
CA LEU A 355 -5.91 -31.15 29.61
C LEU A 355 -4.84 -31.87 30.45
N LEU A 356 -3.56 -31.67 30.15
CA LEU A 356 -2.48 -32.36 30.86
C LEU A 356 -2.43 -32.01 32.36
N ALA A 357 -2.78 -30.77 32.73
CA ALA A 357 -2.71 -30.32 34.11
C ALA A 357 -3.95 -30.66 34.96
N SER A 358 -5.12 -30.87 34.37
CA SER A 358 -6.40 -30.94 35.09
C SER A 358 -7.08 -32.31 34.90
N PRO A 359 -7.20 -33.15 35.95
CA PRO A 359 -7.87 -34.43 35.81
C PRO A 359 -9.38 -34.21 35.69
N GLY A 360 -10.03 -34.95 34.79
CA GLY A 360 -11.47 -34.88 34.55
C GLY A 360 -11.94 -33.73 33.68
N ILE A 361 -11.04 -32.86 33.17
CA ILE A 361 -11.42 -31.87 32.17
C ILE A 361 -11.61 -32.56 30.81
N THR A 362 -12.69 -32.21 30.11
CA THR A 362 -12.89 -32.54 28.69
C THR A 362 -12.57 -31.31 27.84
N VAL A 363 -11.86 -31.52 26.74
CA VAL A 363 -11.54 -30.48 25.76
C VAL A 363 -11.61 -31.03 24.33
N GLU A 364 -11.85 -30.16 23.37
CA GLU A 364 -11.75 -30.48 21.94
C GLU A 364 -10.35 -30.14 21.42
N LEU A 365 -9.74 -31.05 20.67
CA LEU A 365 -8.47 -30.82 19.99
C LEU A 365 -8.34 -31.69 18.74
N PRO A 366 -7.49 -31.31 17.76
CA PRO A 366 -7.13 -32.19 16.67
C PRO A 366 -6.31 -33.37 17.18
N LEU A 367 -6.67 -34.60 16.81
CA LEU A 367 -5.91 -35.82 17.05
C LEU A 367 -5.38 -36.38 15.73
N LEU A 368 -4.12 -36.77 15.74
CA LEU A 368 -3.39 -37.36 14.62
C LEU A 368 -4.08 -38.65 14.14
N THR A 369 -4.53 -38.66 12.90
CA THR A 369 -5.05 -39.86 12.22
C THR A 369 -3.94 -40.51 11.39
N ARG A 370 -4.12 -41.79 11.05
CA ARG A 370 -3.16 -42.49 10.18
C ARG A 370 -3.33 -42.05 8.73
N PRO A 371 -2.24 -41.90 7.95
CA PRO A 371 -2.34 -41.70 6.51
C PRO A 371 -2.97 -42.94 5.85
N ASP A 372 -3.90 -42.68 4.94
CA ASP A 372 -4.73 -43.72 4.34
C ASP A 372 -3.91 -44.62 3.40
N ARG A 373 -3.96 -45.95 3.58
CA ARG A 373 -3.09 -46.88 2.85
C ARG A 373 -3.39 -46.96 1.35
N TYR A 374 -4.57 -46.48 0.94
CA TYR A 374 -4.98 -46.36 -0.46
C TYR A 374 -4.73 -44.98 -1.07
N ALA A 375 -4.23 -44.01 -0.30
CA ALA A 375 -3.75 -42.71 -0.82
C ALA A 375 -2.38 -42.85 -1.52
N ALA A 376 -2.31 -43.74 -2.50
CA ALA A 376 -1.17 -43.93 -3.39
C ALA A 376 -1.06 -42.74 -4.36
N VAL A 377 -0.53 -41.62 -3.85
CA VAL A 377 -0.13 -40.47 -4.68
C VAL A 377 0.72 -40.98 -5.84
N ALA A 378 0.32 -40.63 -7.06
CA ALA A 378 0.95 -41.14 -8.28
C ALA A 378 2.48 -40.92 -8.25
N PRO A 379 3.28 -41.88 -8.78
CA PRO A 379 4.73 -41.77 -8.78
C PRO A 379 5.14 -40.42 -9.39
N ALA A 380 5.92 -39.65 -8.64
CA ALA A 380 6.00 -38.19 -8.76
C ALA A 380 6.27 -37.71 -10.19
N ARG A 381 5.20 -37.37 -10.93
CA ARG A 381 5.25 -36.76 -12.26
C ARG A 381 5.77 -35.34 -12.11
N ASP A 382 7.07 -35.18 -12.39
CA ASP A 382 7.90 -34.00 -12.15
C ASP A 382 7.17 -32.76 -11.59
N LEU A 383 7.03 -32.76 -10.26
CA LEU A 383 6.37 -31.72 -9.47
C LEU A 383 7.13 -30.37 -9.51
N SER A 384 8.28 -30.29 -10.19
CA SER A 384 9.03 -29.04 -10.36
C SER A 384 8.61 -28.20 -11.58
N SER A 385 7.62 -28.68 -12.36
CA SER A 385 6.98 -27.89 -13.40
C SER A 385 6.22 -26.70 -12.79
N ALA A 386 6.55 -25.49 -13.23
CA ALA A 386 5.86 -24.26 -12.82
C ALA A 386 4.36 -24.26 -13.17
N GLN A 387 3.92 -25.06 -14.14
CA GLN A 387 2.50 -25.22 -14.47
C GLN A 387 1.74 -26.02 -13.40
N HIS A 388 2.27 -27.16 -12.94
CA HIS A 388 1.64 -27.90 -11.84
C HIS A 388 1.58 -27.07 -10.54
N PHE A 389 2.58 -26.22 -10.30
CA PHE A 389 2.52 -25.27 -9.18
C PHE A 389 1.46 -24.18 -9.39
N ARG A 390 1.34 -23.62 -10.61
CA ARG A 390 0.29 -22.65 -10.96
C ARG A 390 -1.12 -23.19 -10.72
N ASP A 391 -1.34 -24.46 -11.02
CA ASP A 391 -2.65 -25.11 -10.94
C ASP A 391 -3.03 -25.55 -9.52
N ALA A 392 -2.09 -25.48 -8.56
CA ALA A 392 -2.26 -25.93 -7.17
C ALA A 392 -2.02 -24.86 -6.09
N ALA A 393 -1.30 -23.77 -6.39
CA ALA A 393 -0.96 -22.72 -5.44
C ALA A 393 -1.94 -21.54 -5.46
N THR A 394 -1.99 -20.76 -4.38
CA THR A 394 -2.71 -19.48 -4.38
C THR A 394 -2.13 -18.50 -5.40
N PRO A 395 -2.94 -17.59 -5.99
CA PRO A 395 -2.43 -16.55 -6.89
C PRO A 395 -1.33 -15.70 -6.25
N GLU A 396 -1.44 -15.43 -4.96
CA GLU A 396 -0.47 -14.70 -4.15
C GLU A 396 0.85 -15.48 -3.99
N ALA A 397 0.81 -16.80 -3.75
CA ALA A 397 2.00 -17.65 -3.73
C ALA A 397 2.63 -17.78 -5.13
N TYR A 398 1.83 -17.93 -6.18
CA TYR A 398 2.32 -17.98 -7.57
C TYR A 398 3.03 -16.69 -7.97
N ARG A 399 2.46 -15.53 -7.63
CA ARG A 399 3.09 -14.21 -7.81
C ARG A 399 4.35 -14.07 -6.95
N LEU A 400 4.33 -14.54 -5.70
CA LEU A 400 5.51 -14.53 -4.83
C LEU A 400 6.65 -15.40 -5.38
N ALA A 401 6.35 -16.55 -5.99
CA ALA A 401 7.34 -17.40 -6.65
C ALA A 401 8.08 -16.68 -7.78
N ALA A 402 7.41 -15.81 -8.55
CA ALA A 402 8.05 -14.98 -9.57
C ALA A 402 9.02 -13.93 -8.98
N HIS A 403 8.61 -13.23 -7.92
CA HIS A 403 9.49 -12.28 -7.22
C HIS A 403 10.68 -12.97 -6.55
N LEU A 404 10.51 -14.20 -6.05
CA LEU A 404 11.60 -15.03 -5.54
C LEU A 404 12.52 -15.52 -6.67
N ALA A 405 11.96 -15.98 -7.80
CA ALA A 405 12.72 -16.44 -8.97
C ALA A 405 13.56 -15.34 -9.62
N ALA A 406 13.11 -14.08 -9.57
CA ALA A 406 13.86 -12.91 -10.02
C ALA A 406 15.07 -12.57 -9.15
N VAL A 407 15.06 -12.98 -7.87
CA VAL A 407 16.06 -12.63 -6.85
C VAL A 407 16.96 -13.82 -6.50
N ALA A 408 16.72 -15.01 -7.09
CA ALA A 408 17.47 -16.22 -6.82
C ALA A 408 18.83 -16.29 -7.56
N PRO A 409 19.87 -16.93 -6.99
CA PRO A 409 19.86 -17.78 -5.79
C PRO A 409 19.78 -17.00 -4.47
N LEU A 410 19.01 -17.52 -3.50
CA LEU A 410 18.64 -16.81 -2.26
C LEU A 410 18.54 -17.75 -1.04
N SER A 411 18.51 -17.18 0.17
CA SER A 411 18.37 -17.94 1.44
C SER A 411 17.08 -17.56 2.19
N VAL A 412 16.68 -18.33 3.20
CA VAL A 412 15.38 -18.16 3.88
C VAL A 412 15.10 -16.73 4.37
N PRO A 413 16.04 -16.00 5.02
CA PRO A 413 15.77 -14.61 5.41
C PRO A 413 15.76 -13.62 4.23
N VAL A 414 16.39 -13.95 3.10
CA VAL A 414 16.20 -13.21 1.84
C VAL A 414 14.80 -13.49 1.28
N MET A 415 14.29 -14.72 1.36
CA MET A 415 12.90 -15.03 1.00
C MET A 415 11.90 -14.20 1.82
N ARG A 416 12.13 -14.08 3.13
CA ARG A 416 11.32 -13.23 4.03
C ARG A 416 11.46 -11.73 3.72
N LEU A 417 12.62 -11.28 3.26
CA LEU A 417 12.82 -9.90 2.79
C LEU A 417 12.04 -9.65 1.47
N VAL A 418 12.08 -10.58 0.50
CA VAL A 418 11.22 -10.52 -0.70
C VAL A 418 9.73 -10.51 -0.33
N GLN A 419 9.31 -11.39 0.58
CA GLN A 419 7.93 -11.47 1.10
C GLN A 419 7.47 -10.15 1.74
N ALA A 420 8.37 -9.40 2.39
CA ALA A 420 8.08 -8.08 2.96
C ALA A 420 8.17 -6.92 1.94
N ALA A 421 8.88 -7.11 0.82
CA ALA A 421 9.13 -6.07 -0.18
C ALA A 421 8.09 -6.01 -1.31
N VAL A 422 7.36 -7.09 -1.57
CA VAL A 422 6.31 -7.15 -2.61
C VAL A 422 5.18 -6.11 -2.40
N PRO A 423 4.46 -5.70 -3.46
CA PRO A 423 3.44 -4.65 -3.35
C PRO A 423 2.11 -5.05 -2.66
N TRP A 424 1.96 -6.30 -2.18
CA TRP A 424 0.78 -6.78 -1.44
C TRP A 424 1.17 -7.41 -0.09
N ARG A 425 0.18 -7.67 0.78
CA ARG A 425 0.40 -8.36 2.06
C ARG A 425 0.63 -9.85 1.84
N ALA A 426 1.87 -10.28 1.60
CA ALA A 426 2.23 -11.69 1.52
C ALA A 426 2.39 -12.31 2.91
N THR A 427 1.64 -13.37 3.20
CA THR A 427 1.69 -14.10 4.48
C THR A 427 2.84 -15.12 4.50
N PRO A 428 3.25 -15.62 5.69
CA PRO A 428 4.17 -16.75 5.78
C PRO A 428 3.63 -18.02 5.10
N SER A 429 2.31 -18.19 5.01
CA SER A 429 1.67 -19.30 4.30
C SER A 429 1.99 -19.28 2.81
N HIS A 430 1.90 -18.12 2.15
CA HIS A 430 2.26 -18.00 0.73
C HIS A 430 3.74 -18.35 0.48
N LEU A 431 4.64 -18.03 1.41
CA LEU A 431 6.05 -18.44 1.32
C LEU A 431 6.23 -19.95 1.57
N ALA A 432 5.44 -20.54 2.45
CA ALA A 432 5.41 -21.98 2.65
C ALA A 432 4.94 -22.71 1.39
N GLU A 433 3.83 -22.28 0.76
CA GLU A 433 3.34 -22.83 -0.51
C GLU A 433 4.45 -22.89 -1.58
N VAL A 434 5.18 -21.79 -1.82
CA VAL A 434 6.27 -21.75 -2.82
C VAL A 434 7.41 -22.73 -2.48
N PHE A 435 7.75 -22.88 -1.21
CA PHE A 435 8.83 -23.78 -0.79
C PHE A 435 8.40 -25.25 -0.84
N LEU A 436 7.14 -25.56 -0.46
CA LEU A 436 6.59 -26.90 -0.46
C LEU A 436 6.21 -27.40 -1.87
N GLY A 437 5.85 -26.49 -2.77
CA GLY A 437 5.47 -26.76 -4.16
C GLY A 437 6.60 -27.22 -5.10
N GLY A 438 7.73 -27.69 -4.57
CA GLY A 438 8.77 -28.40 -5.34
C GLY A 438 9.62 -27.57 -6.33
N LEU A 439 9.30 -26.28 -6.51
CA LEU A 439 10.01 -25.37 -7.43
C LEU A 439 11.42 -24.99 -6.94
N VAL A 440 11.59 -24.93 -5.62
CA VAL A 440 12.78 -24.41 -4.93
C VAL A 440 13.72 -25.56 -4.58
N ARG A 441 14.96 -25.53 -5.06
CA ARG A 441 15.95 -26.61 -4.88
C ARG A 441 17.21 -26.10 -4.16
N PRO A 442 17.89 -26.91 -3.33
CA PRO A 442 19.15 -26.51 -2.70
C PRO A 442 20.23 -26.15 -3.73
N HIS A 443 20.99 -25.09 -3.46
CA HIS A 443 22.06 -24.57 -4.30
C HIS A 443 23.39 -24.49 -3.50
N PRO A 444 24.57 -24.75 -4.10
CA PRO A 444 25.85 -24.66 -3.42
C PRO A 444 26.11 -23.26 -2.83
N ALA A 445 26.76 -23.22 -1.67
CA ALA A 445 27.04 -21.98 -0.95
C ALA A 445 28.12 -21.12 -1.65
N PRO A 446 28.07 -19.77 -1.52
CA PRO A 446 29.13 -18.88 -2.01
C PRO A 446 30.50 -19.12 -1.38
N VAL A 447 30.51 -19.47 -0.09
CA VAL A 447 31.72 -19.50 0.76
C VAL A 447 32.10 -20.92 1.16
N PRO A 448 33.41 -21.24 1.30
CA PRO A 448 33.86 -22.49 1.88
C PRO A 448 33.50 -22.58 3.36
N GLY A 449 32.60 -23.49 3.73
CA GLY A 449 32.32 -23.82 5.13
C GLY A 449 30.88 -24.29 5.42
N PRO A 450 30.65 -24.90 6.60
CA PRO A 450 29.32 -25.33 7.02
C PRO A 450 28.47 -24.12 7.46
N LEU A 451 27.76 -23.50 6.51
CA LEU A 451 26.83 -22.41 6.81
C LEU A 451 25.78 -22.83 7.85
N PRO A 452 25.40 -21.93 8.79
CA PRO A 452 24.23 -22.11 9.64
C PRO A 452 22.98 -22.44 8.81
N ALA A 453 22.12 -23.32 9.32
CA ALA A 453 21.07 -23.96 8.52
C ALA A 453 20.13 -22.97 7.80
N LYS A 454 19.74 -21.87 8.45
CA LYS A 454 18.94 -20.78 7.87
C LYS A 454 19.64 -19.97 6.77
N HIS A 455 20.93 -20.21 6.51
CA HIS A 455 21.73 -19.59 5.45
C HIS A 455 22.05 -20.57 4.31
N ARG A 456 21.48 -21.79 4.31
CA ARG A 456 21.45 -22.63 3.11
C ARG A 456 20.83 -21.84 1.96
N VAL A 457 21.48 -21.91 0.80
CA VAL A 457 21.09 -21.21 -0.41
C VAL A 457 20.21 -22.13 -1.25
N PHE A 458 19.24 -21.53 -1.93
CA PHE A 458 18.25 -22.19 -2.76
C PHE A 458 18.12 -21.46 -4.09
N ASP A 459 17.79 -22.20 -5.13
CA ASP A 459 17.53 -21.66 -6.47
C ASP A 459 16.38 -22.42 -7.15
N PHE A 460 15.78 -21.77 -8.14
CA PHE A 460 14.75 -22.36 -9.00
C PHE A 460 15.41 -23.05 -10.20
N SER A 461 14.73 -24.02 -10.82
CA SER A 461 15.19 -24.50 -12.13
C SER A 461 15.09 -23.39 -13.18
N GLU A 462 16.00 -23.31 -14.16
CA GLU A 462 15.97 -22.25 -15.18
C GLU A 462 14.69 -22.30 -16.03
N ALA A 463 14.09 -23.49 -16.21
CA ALA A 463 12.77 -23.65 -16.83
C ALA A 463 11.64 -23.09 -15.95
N SER A 464 11.69 -23.34 -14.63
CA SER A 464 10.75 -22.76 -13.66
C SER A 464 10.88 -21.23 -13.63
N LYS A 465 12.11 -20.69 -13.60
CA LYS A 465 12.36 -19.23 -13.70
C LYS A 465 11.77 -18.66 -14.99
N ALA A 466 11.97 -19.33 -16.13
CA ALA A 466 11.49 -18.84 -17.41
C ALA A 466 9.96 -18.64 -17.44
N VAL A 467 9.19 -19.55 -16.85
CA VAL A 467 7.72 -19.43 -16.76
C VAL A 467 7.29 -18.40 -15.72
N LEU A 468 7.93 -18.41 -14.54
CA LEU A 468 7.56 -17.51 -13.43
C LEU A 468 7.88 -16.04 -13.73
N LEU A 469 8.97 -15.74 -14.44
CA LEU A 469 9.35 -14.37 -14.81
C LEU A 469 8.45 -13.74 -15.89
N ASP A 470 7.68 -14.53 -16.62
CA ASP A 470 6.65 -14.04 -17.55
C ASP A 470 5.27 -13.90 -16.87
N ALA A 471 5.08 -14.49 -15.69
CA ALA A 471 3.81 -14.46 -14.95
C ALA A 471 3.53 -13.13 -14.22
N VAL A 472 4.50 -12.21 -14.18
CA VAL A 472 4.41 -10.94 -13.44
C VAL A 472 5.03 -9.80 -14.27
N PRO A 473 4.38 -8.62 -14.37
CA PRO A 473 4.93 -7.48 -15.10
C PRO A 473 6.33 -7.11 -14.61
N GLN A 474 7.27 -6.91 -15.54
CA GLN A 474 8.69 -6.81 -15.16
C GLN A 474 9.04 -5.52 -14.42
N ALA A 475 8.28 -4.45 -14.66
CA ALA A 475 8.34 -3.24 -13.84
C ALA A 475 7.97 -3.51 -12.36
N GLU A 476 7.18 -4.55 -12.05
CA GLU A 476 6.92 -5.00 -10.68
C GLU A 476 8.11 -5.75 -10.08
N LEU A 477 8.68 -6.72 -10.82
CA LEU A 477 9.86 -7.49 -10.40
C LEU A 477 11.05 -6.56 -10.10
N LEU A 478 11.30 -5.59 -10.98
CA LEU A 478 12.35 -4.57 -10.81
C LEU A 478 12.07 -3.64 -9.61
N ARG A 479 10.81 -3.28 -9.34
CA ARG A 479 10.46 -2.48 -8.15
C ARG A 479 10.64 -3.25 -6.84
N THR A 480 10.31 -4.54 -6.80
CA THR A 480 10.62 -5.40 -5.65
C THR A 480 12.14 -5.51 -5.48
N GLY A 481 12.91 -5.70 -6.55
CA GLY A 481 14.38 -5.67 -6.53
C GLY A 481 14.96 -4.37 -5.96
N ARG A 482 14.48 -3.21 -6.40
CA ARG A 482 14.90 -1.88 -5.87
C ARG A 482 14.51 -1.69 -4.41
N ARG A 483 13.34 -2.16 -3.97
CA ARG A 483 12.93 -2.15 -2.55
C ARG A 483 13.83 -3.03 -1.68
N ILE A 484 14.20 -4.22 -2.18
CA ILE A 484 15.15 -5.13 -1.51
C ILE A 484 16.52 -4.46 -1.37
N GLY A 485 17.02 -3.82 -2.43
CA GLY A 485 18.27 -3.04 -2.41
C GLY A 485 18.28 -1.96 -1.34
N ARG A 486 17.33 -1.01 -1.40
CA ARG A 486 17.21 0.07 -0.41
C ARG A 486 17.09 -0.46 1.02
N ARG A 487 16.32 -1.54 1.23
CA ARG A 487 16.17 -2.13 2.57
C ARG A 487 17.46 -2.79 3.07
N LEU A 488 18.30 -3.34 2.21
CA LEU A 488 19.63 -3.84 2.60
C LEU A 488 20.61 -2.69 2.88
N GLU A 489 20.53 -1.59 2.15
CA GLU A 489 21.31 -0.36 2.38
C GLU A 489 20.98 0.28 3.74
N GLU A 490 19.69 0.43 4.08
CA GLU A 490 19.19 0.91 5.38
C GLU A 490 19.70 0.08 6.59
N LEU A 491 20.11 -1.16 6.35
CA LEU A 491 20.49 -2.14 7.37
C LEU A 491 22.01 -2.40 7.43
N ALA A 492 22.78 -1.80 6.53
CA ALA A 492 24.23 -1.87 6.58
C ALA A 492 24.76 -1.10 7.81
N GLY A 493 25.50 -1.80 8.68
CA GLY A 493 26.19 -1.21 9.85
C GLY A 493 25.47 -1.28 11.20
N ASN A 494 24.20 -1.68 11.28
CA ASN A 494 23.36 -1.45 12.48
C ASN A 494 22.83 -2.69 13.25
N ALA A 495 23.35 -3.91 13.05
CA ALA A 495 22.81 -5.12 13.73
C ALA A 495 23.84 -6.24 14.05
N PRO A 496 23.56 -7.12 15.05
CA PRO A 496 24.52 -8.12 15.54
C PRO A 496 24.49 -9.53 14.90
N ASP A 497 23.50 -9.90 14.06
CA ASP A 497 23.37 -11.28 13.51
C ASP A 497 22.95 -11.35 12.01
N PHE A 498 23.37 -12.42 11.30
CA PHE A 498 23.24 -12.72 9.83
C PHE A 498 24.46 -12.30 8.95
N PRO A 499 24.73 -12.99 7.82
CA PRO A 499 25.63 -12.52 6.75
C PRO A 499 24.95 -12.49 5.36
N ALA A 500 24.42 -11.34 4.95
CA ALA A 500 24.03 -11.09 3.55
C ALA A 500 25.25 -10.53 2.84
N TRP A 501 25.73 -11.25 1.83
CA TRP A 501 27.04 -11.04 1.21
C TRP A 501 27.03 -9.84 0.24
N LEU A 502 26.99 -8.64 0.81
CA LEU A 502 27.06 -7.40 0.05
C LEU A 502 28.53 -7.10 -0.26
N LEU A 503 28.89 -7.11 -1.55
CA LEU A 503 30.26 -6.81 -2.01
C LEU A 503 30.65 -5.41 -1.55
N HIS A 504 31.71 -5.33 -0.74
CA HIS A 504 32.12 -4.11 -0.04
C HIS A 504 33.65 -4.12 0.09
N PRO A 505 34.37 -3.05 -0.32
CA PRO A 505 35.84 -3.05 -0.38
C PRO A 505 36.47 -3.40 0.97
N ASP A 506 35.95 -2.86 2.06
CA ASP A 506 36.45 -3.07 3.43
C ASP A 506 35.82 -4.26 4.18
N GLY A 507 35.16 -5.18 3.46
CA GLY A 507 34.55 -6.37 4.04
C GLY A 507 35.55 -7.29 4.74
N PRO A 508 35.26 -7.81 5.95
CA PRO A 508 36.18 -8.68 6.69
C PRO A 508 36.31 -10.08 6.08
N ASP A 509 35.24 -10.58 5.46
CA ASP A 509 35.13 -11.91 4.89
C ASP A 509 35.32 -11.91 3.36
N THR A 510 35.61 -13.06 2.75
CA THR A 510 35.95 -13.17 1.32
C THR A 510 35.13 -14.18 0.52
N LEU A 511 34.82 -13.79 -0.73
CA LEU A 511 34.02 -14.54 -1.70
C LEU A 511 34.85 -15.00 -2.92
N PRO A 512 34.61 -16.19 -3.47
CA PRO A 512 35.10 -16.59 -4.79
C PRO A 512 34.49 -15.72 -5.92
N GLY A 513 35.33 -15.32 -6.88
CA GLY A 513 34.96 -14.42 -7.98
C GLY A 513 33.90 -14.94 -8.98
N SER A 514 33.36 -16.15 -8.81
CA SER A 514 32.25 -16.70 -9.61
C SER A 514 30.87 -16.14 -9.23
N GLN A 515 30.75 -15.55 -8.04
CA GLN A 515 29.52 -14.94 -7.52
C GLN A 515 29.20 -13.61 -8.23
N GLN A 516 27.92 -13.39 -8.52
CA GLN A 516 27.43 -12.32 -9.39
C GLN A 516 26.57 -11.32 -8.59
N PRO A 517 26.69 -10.00 -8.81
CA PRO A 517 25.92 -9.01 -8.05
C PRO A 517 24.44 -9.01 -8.45
N PHE A 518 23.56 -8.59 -7.53
CA PHE A 518 22.11 -8.46 -7.78
C PHE A 518 21.78 -7.56 -9.00
N THR A 519 22.64 -6.61 -9.35
CA THR A 519 22.53 -5.78 -10.57
C THR A 519 22.60 -6.58 -11.88
N ARG A 520 22.94 -7.88 -11.86
CA ARG A 520 22.81 -8.74 -13.06
C ARG A 520 21.39 -9.26 -13.29
N VAL A 521 20.45 -9.11 -12.36
CA VAL A 521 19.02 -9.42 -12.60
C VAL A 521 18.50 -8.59 -13.78
N GLU A 522 18.81 -7.29 -13.79
CA GLU A 522 18.52 -6.38 -14.91
C GLU A 522 19.16 -6.89 -16.22
N ARG A 523 20.46 -7.24 -16.22
CA ARG A 523 21.13 -7.75 -17.42
C ARG A 523 20.58 -9.10 -17.93
N ARG A 524 20.09 -9.98 -17.05
CA ARG A 524 19.49 -11.27 -17.45
C ARG A 524 18.09 -11.11 -18.02
N LEU A 525 17.33 -10.12 -17.53
CA LEU A 525 16.06 -9.69 -18.13
C LEU A 525 16.33 -9.01 -19.49
N LEU A 526 17.17 -7.97 -19.56
CA LEU A 526 17.48 -7.22 -20.78
C LEU A 526 17.94 -8.11 -21.95
N ALA A 527 18.81 -9.10 -21.70
CA ALA A 527 19.28 -10.03 -22.73
C ALA A 527 18.16 -10.92 -23.32
N ARG A 528 17.04 -11.11 -22.60
CA ARG A 528 15.85 -11.87 -23.05
C ARG A 528 14.91 -11.04 -23.94
N PHE A 529 15.07 -9.71 -23.99
CA PHE A 529 14.30 -8.80 -24.86
C PHE A 529 15.00 -8.46 -26.18
N GLY A 530 15.97 -9.27 -26.60
CA GLY A 530 16.71 -9.03 -27.85
C GLY A 530 17.64 -7.81 -27.79
N VAL A 531 17.84 -7.20 -26.61
CA VAL A 531 18.78 -6.09 -26.41
C VAL A 531 20.21 -6.61 -26.45
N SER A 532 20.68 -6.90 -27.65
CA SER A 532 22.06 -7.27 -27.96
C SER A 532 22.97 -6.06 -27.79
N LEU A 533 23.44 -5.82 -26.56
CA LEU A 533 24.60 -4.96 -26.31
C LEU A 533 25.81 -5.56 -27.04
N GLY A 534 26.14 -4.99 -28.20
CA GLY A 534 27.11 -5.55 -29.14
C GLY A 534 28.51 -5.71 -28.54
N GLY A 535 29.08 -6.90 -28.67
CA GLY A 535 30.45 -7.17 -28.27
C GLY A 535 31.45 -6.86 -29.38
N ALA A 536 32.26 -5.82 -29.21
CA ALA A 536 33.48 -5.56 -29.98
C ALA A 536 34.42 -4.64 -29.16
N GLY A 537 35.75 -4.74 -29.38
CA GLY A 537 36.73 -3.79 -28.84
C GLY A 537 37.45 -4.20 -27.55
N SER A 538 38.23 -5.29 -27.61
CA SER A 538 39.35 -5.51 -26.68
C SER A 538 40.63 -4.83 -27.20
N ASP A 539 41.43 -4.32 -26.27
CA ASP A 539 42.82 -3.81 -26.43
C ASP A 539 43.10 -2.67 -27.42
N ALA A 540 43.43 -1.49 -26.87
CA ALA A 540 44.74 -0.86 -27.05
C ALA A 540 44.96 0.32 -26.06
N GLY A 541 46.21 0.56 -25.66
CA GLY A 541 46.67 1.85 -25.12
C GLY A 541 46.42 2.14 -23.63
N SER A 542 47.42 1.86 -22.78
CA SER A 542 47.43 2.28 -21.38
C SER A 542 47.79 3.77 -21.22
N GLY A 543 46.96 4.54 -20.52
CA GLY A 543 47.27 5.92 -20.09
C GLY A 543 46.75 6.19 -18.67
N THR A 544 47.61 6.68 -17.78
CA THR A 544 47.30 6.92 -16.36
C THR A 544 46.92 8.37 -16.08
N ALA A 545 45.75 8.61 -15.50
CA ALA A 545 45.34 9.89 -14.91
C ALA A 545 44.46 9.66 -13.67
N GLY A 546 44.49 10.62 -12.74
CA GLY A 546 43.81 10.58 -11.44
C GLY A 546 42.39 11.18 -11.42
N PRO A 547 41.81 11.45 -10.23
CA PRO A 547 40.42 11.87 -10.08
C PRO A 547 40.18 13.37 -10.33
N ALA A 548 39.03 13.68 -10.92
CA ALA A 548 38.39 15.01 -10.99
C ALA A 548 37.03 14.91 -10.25
N VAL A 549 36.60 15.84 -9.39
CA VAL A 549 36.43 17.31 -9.56
C VAL A 549 35.29 17.66 -10.52
N VAL A 550 34.34 18.46 -10.03
CA VAL A 550 33.18 18.96 -10.79
C VAL A 550 33.65 19.90 -11.88
N THR A 551 33.32 19.59 -13.13
CA THR A 551 33.52 20.50 -14.28
C THR A 551 32.30 20.48 -15.20
N ASP A 552 32.17 21.59 -15.92
CA ASP A 552 31.18 21.91 -16.93
C ASP A 552 31.09 20.86 -18.06
N ASP A 553 29.95 20.79 -18.76
CA ASP A 553 29.57 19.74 -19.73
C ASP A 553 30.28 19.88 -21.12
N TRP A 554 31.46 20.50 -21.11
CA TRP A 554 32.23 20.95 -22.27
C TRP A 554 33.68 20.43 -22.22
N GLU A 555 34.13 19.85 -23.33
CA GLU A 555 35.53 19.51 -23.55
C GLU A 555 36.39 20.80 -23.68
N PRO A 556 37.67 20.80 -23.26
CA PRO A 556 38.60 21.87 -23.59
C PRO A 556 38.86 21.94 -25.11
N LEU A 557 39.20 23.12 -25.61
CA LEU A 557 39.59 23.30 -27.02
C LEU A 557 40.84 22.48 -27.37
N THR A 558 40.83 21.85 -28.53
CA THR A 558 41.98 21.14 -29.11
C THR A 558 42.79 22.06 -30.02
N GLU A 559 44.01 21.66 -30.39
CA GLU A 559 44.90 22.47 -31.23
C GLU A 559 44.36 22.74 -32.65
N SER A 560 43.38 21.94 -33.10
CA SER A 560 42.66 22.13 -34.37
C SER A 560 41.44 23.04 -34.28
N ASP A 561 41.01 23.44 -33.08
CA ASP A 561 39.85 24.32 -32.90
C ASP A 561 40.26 25.80 -32.96
N PRO A 562 39.49 26.69 -33.61
CA PRO A 562 39.78 28.11 -33.64
C PRO A 562 39.63 28.73 -32.25
N ARG A 563 40.55 29.63 -31.86
CA ARG A 563 40.45 30.36 -30.58
C ARG A 563 39.40 31.48 -30.58
N ARG A 564 38.98 31.92 -31.77
CA ARG A 564 37.99 32.99 -31.98
C ARG A 564 37.17 32.67 -33.22
N ILE A 565 35.87 32.91 -33.16
CA ILE A 565 34.97 32.87 -34.32
C ILE A 565 34.19 34.19 -34.35
N GLY A 566 34.33 34.93 -35.45
CA GLY A 566 33.79 36.29 -35.59
C GLY A 566 34.10 37.18 -34.38
N GLY A 567 33.05 37.71 -33.76
CA GLY A 567 33.14 38.57 -32.58
C GLY A 567 33.62 37.88 -31.29
N PHE A 568 33.55 36.54 -31.20
CA PHE A 568 33.54 35.80 -29.94
C PHE A 568 34.82 35.00 -29.71
N GLU A 569 35.39 35.10 -28.51
CA GLU A 569 36.49 34.24 -28.05
C GLU A 569 35.92 32.92 -27.53
N LEU A 570 36.51 31.79 -27.93
CA LEU A 570 36.03 30.46 -27.55
C LEU A 570 36.76 29.93 -26.32
N ARG A 571 36.02 29.23 -25.44
CA ARG A 571 36.51 28.75 -24.13
C ARG A 571 36.27 27.26 -23.87
N GLY A 572 35.28 26.65 -24.53
CA GLY A 572 35.02 25.21 -24.47
C GLY A 572 34.31 24.71 -25.72
N ARG A 573 34.30 23.40 -25.95
CA ARG A 573 33.70 22.74 -27.12
C ARG A 573 32.85 21.54 -26.72
N ARG A 574 31.82 21.22 -27.51
CA ARG A 574 31.01 20.01 -27.38
C ARG A 574 30.67 19.48 -28.76
N ARG A 575 30.97 18.19 -29.00
CA ARG A 575 30.76 17.57 -30.31
C ARG A 575 29.28 17.20 -30.51
N GLY A 576 28.61 17.89 -31.42
CA GLY A 576 27.24 17.57 -31.84
C GLY A 576 27.19 16.47 -32.90
N ARG A 577 25.97 16.00 -33.21
CA ARG A 577 25.73 14.98 -34.26
C ARG A 577 26.24 15.44 -35.62
N ARG A 578 25.86 16.64 -36.07
CA ARG A 578 26.25 17.22 -37.39
C ARG A 578 27.04 18.53 -37.31
N THR A 579 27.03 19.21 -36.16
CA THR A 579 27.74 20.48 -35.89
C THR A 579 28.74 20.34 -34.75
N LEU A 580 29.75 21.21 -34.73
CA LEU A 580 30.55 21.51 -33.54
C LEU A 580 29.89 22.67 -32.81
N VAL A 581 29.75 22.53 -31.49
CA VAL A 581 29.22 23.57 -30.62
C VAL A 581 30.36 24.11 -29.77
N TYR A 582 30.44 25.43 -29.59
CA TYR A 582 31.44 26.07 -28.74
C TYR A 582 30.79 27.01 -27.73
N ARG A 583 31.30 27.01 -26.49
CA ARG A 583 31.01 28.03 -25.47
C ARG A 583 31.98 29.18 -25.67
N GLY A 584 31.47 30.40 -25.85
CA GLY A 584 32.30 31.58 -26.12
C GLY A 584 31.71 32.88 -25.59
N PHE A 585 32.54 33.91 -25.55
CA PHE A 585 32.20 35.21 -24.98
C PHE A 585 32.42 36.32 -26.00
N GLY A 586 31.42 37.20 -26.15
CA GLY A 586 31.53 38.39 -26.98
C GLY A 586 32.38 39.46 -26.30
N ALA A 587 32.77 40.50 -27.05
CA ALA A 587 33.64 41.60 -26.57
C ALA A 587 33.10 42.44 -25.38
N ARG A 588 31.93 42.08 -24.82
CA ARG A 588 31.30 42.69 -23.64
C ARG A 588 31.12 41.71 -22.47
N GLY A 589 31.76 40.55 -22.51
CA GLY A 589 31.54 39.47 -21.54
C GLY A 589 30.20 38.74 -21.69
N GLN A 590 29.36 39.11 -22.66
CA GLN A 590 28.10 38.40 -22.96
C GLN A 590 28.40 36.98 -23.43
N GLU A 591 27.84 35.99 -22.74
CA GLU A 591 27.98 34.58 -23.12
C GLU A 591 27.15 34.26 -24.37
N ALA A 592 27.75 33.47 -25.27
CA ALA A 592 27.10 32.94 -26.45
C ALA A 592 27.48 31.47 -26.67
N VAL A 593 26.52 30.71 -27.17
CA VAL A 593 26.77 29.38 -27.72
C VAL A 593 26.93 29.54 -29.23
N LEU A 594 28.06 29.12 -29.77
CA LEU A 594 28.34 29.17 -31.20
C LEU A 594 28.18 27.78 -31.83
N ARG A 595 27.67 27.73 -33.06
CA ARG A 595 27.54 26.51 -33.86
C ARG A 595 28.23 26.65 -35.21
N VAL A 596 28.93 25.60 -35.62
CA VAL A 596 29.75 25.51 -36.83
C VAL A 596 29.55 24.12 -37.46
N PRO A 597 29.55 23.96 -38.80
CA PRO A 597 29.56 22.65 -39.43
C PRO A 597 30.76 21.80 -39.00
N ARG A 598 30.56 20.48 -38.93
CA ARG A 598 31.67 19.55 -38.66
C ARG A 598 32.56 19.37 -39.90
N PRO A 599 33.89 19.56 -39.80
CA PRO A 599 34.81 19.43 -40.93
C PRO A 599 35.02 17.96 -41.36
N ASP A 600 34.61 17.00 -40.52
CA ASP A 600 34.64 15.56 -40.81
C ASP A 600 33.36 15.04 -41.50
N LEU A 601 32.49 15.94 -42.00
CA LEU A 601 31.23 15.61 -42.68
C LEU A 601 31.08 16.37 -44.02
N PRO A 602 30.20 15.93 -44.94
CA PRO A 602 30.05 16.55 -46.26
C PRO A 602 29.58 18.02 -46.21
N ALA A 603 30.09 18.83 -47.16
CA ALA A 603 29.87 20.29 -47.20
C ALA A 603 28.40 20.74 -47.25
N VAL A 604 27.46 19.87 -47.65
CA VAL A 604 26.01 20.14 -47.58
C VAL A 604 25.54 20.51 -46.16
N ASN A 605 26.21 19.99 -45.12
CA ASN A 605 25.92 20.32 -43.73
C ASN A 605 26.22 21.79 -43.36
N ALA A 606 26.87 22.56 -44.23
CA ALA A 606 26.98 24.01 -44.09
C ALA A 606 25.60 24.70 -44.10
N GLY A 607 24.68 24.23 -44.93
CA GLY A 607 23.33 24.79 -45.04
C GLY A 607 22.49 24.66 -43.76
N LEU A 608 22.78 23.68 -42.90
CA LEU A 608 22.06 23.44 -41.65
C LEU A 608 22.28 24.57 -40.63
N VAL A 609 23.41 25.28 -40.69
CA VAL A 609 23.67 26.45 -39.84
C VAL A 609 22.95 27.70 -40.34
N ALA A 610 22.74 27.83 -41.65
CA ALA A 610 21.86 28.87 -42.22
C ALA A 610 20.38 28.60 -41.88
N VAL A 611 19.93 27.35 -41.94
CA VAL A 611 18.59 26.90 -41.52
C VAL A 611 18.34 27.22 -40.04
N GLU A 612 19.28 26.89 -39.15
CA GLU A 612 19.11 27.21 -37.72
C GLU A 612 19.11 28.73 -37.47
N ALA A 613 19.97 29.50 -38.14
CA ALA A 613 19.96 30.95 -38.03
C ALA A 613 18.62 31.58 -38.46
N GLU A 614 18.05 31.12 -39.57
CA GLU A 614 16.72 31.55 -40.05
C GLU A 614 15.61 31.16 -39.04
N ALA A 615 15.64 29.92 -38.53
CA ALA A 615 14.68 29.45 -37.52
C ALA A 615 14.72 30.28 -36.23
N LEU A 616 15.92 30.56 -35.69
CA LEU A 616 16.11 31.40 -34.50
C LEU A 616 15.74 32.87 -34.76
N THR A 617 15.91 33.36 -36.00
CA THR A 617 15.50 34.71 -36.41
C THR A 617 13.98 34.86 -36.41
N ARG A 618 13.24 33.90 -36.96
CA ARG A 618 11.76 33.93 -36.97
C ARG A 618 11.16 33.74 -35.59
N LEU A 619 11.73 32.86 -34.75
CA LEU A 619 11.23 32.61 -33.40
C LEU A 619 11.59 33.72 -32.38
N GLN A 620 12.60 34.56 -32.66
CA GLN A 620 12.96 35.75 -31.86
C GLN A 620 13.21 35.48 -30.36
N GLY A 621 13.60 34.25 -29.99
CA GLY A 621 13.76 33.82 -28.59
C GLY A 621 12.47 33.44 -27.86
N GLN A 622 11.37 33.22 -28.59
CA GLN A 622 10.13 32.60 -28.08
C GLN A 622 10.25 31.08 -28.23
N TYR A 623 10.21 30.36 -27.11
CA TYR A 623 10.41 28.90 -27.03
C TYR A 623 11.70 28.36 -27.71
N ALA A 624 12.68 29.22 -27.98
CA ALA A 624 13.96 28.91 -28.63
C ALA A 624 15.06 29.83 -28.06
N PRO A 625 16.35 29.55 -28.28
CA PRO A 625 17.41 30.54 -28.13
C PRO A 625 17.12 31.82 -28.93
N ALA A 626 17.67 32.96 -28.52
CA ALA A 626 17.72 34.13 -29.40
C ALA A 626 19.04 34.16 -30.17
N LEU A 627 18.97 34.42 -31.46
CA LEU A 627 20.15 34.68 -32.28
C LEU A 627 20.84 35.97 -31.82
N LEU A 628 22.17 35.95 -31.76
CA LEU A 628 23.01 37.09 -31.35
C LEU A 628 23.86 37.64 -32.50
N ALA A 629 24.38 36.75 -33.36
CA ALA A 629 25.17 37.10 -34.55
C ALA A 629 25.31 35.88 -35.48
N THR A 630 25.72 36.12 -36.73
CA THR A 630 25.99 35.08 -37.74
C THR A 630 27.11 35.49 -38.69
N GLY A 631 27.88 34.51 -39.15
CA GLY A 631 28.76 34.60 -40.32
C GLY A 631 28.44 33.46 -41.28
N LEU A 632 27.34 33.57 -42.03
CA LEU A 632 26.89 32.53 -42.98
C LEU A 632 27.68 32.53 -44.30
N GLU A 633 28.29 33.66 -44.65
CA GLU A 633 29.18 33.82 -45.82
C GLU A 633 30.66 33.51 -45.48
N GLU A 634 30.95 33.16 -44.22
CA GLU A 634 32.30 32.77 -43.77
C GLU A 634 32.51 31.26 -43.98
N SER A 635 33.77 30.81 -44.03
CA SER A 635 34.12 29.41 -44.27
C SER A 635 35.05 28.87 -43.16
N PRO A 636 34.58 27.96 -42.29
CA PRO A 636 33.23 27.41 -42.21
C PRO A 636 32.20 28.44 -41.67
N PRO A 637 30.93 28.37 -42.09
CA PRO A 637 29.91 29.31 -41.64
C PRO A 637 29.53 29.07 -40.18
N TRP A 638 29.03 30.10 -39.51
CA TRP A 638 28.71 30.01 -38.09
C TRP A 638 27.50 30.86 -37.66
N LEU A 639 26.87 30.46 -36.56
CA LEU A 639 25.92 31.27 -35.81
C LEU A 639 26.34 31.38 -34.34
N ALA A 640 25.89 32.43 -33.67
CA ALA A 640 26.01 32.65 -32.24
C ALA A 640 24.62 32.95 -31.66
N MET A 641 24.25 32.27 -30.58
CA MET A 641 22.94 32.39 -29.91
C MET A 641 23.09 32.47 -28.39
N THR A 642 22.05 32.94 -27.69
CA THR A 642 22.02 32.93 -26.22
C THR A 642 22.13 31.50 -25.66
N PRO A 643 22.85 31.26 -24.55
CA PRO A 643 22.77 29.97 -23.86
C PRO A 643 21.33 29.66 -23.41
N ILE A 644 20.99 28.36 -23.40
CA ILE A 644 19.72 27.88 -22.83
C ILE A 644 19.95 27.74 -21.32
N ALA A 645 19.60 28.78 -20.57
CA ALA A 645 19.76 28.87 -19.12
C ALA A 645 18.56 29.60 -18.50
N ASP A 646 18.32 29.39 -17.19
CA ASP A 646 17.27 30.12 -16.48
C ASP A 646 17.78 31.49 -15.98
N ALA A 647 16.96 32.54 -16.12
CA ALA A 647 17.33 33.89 -15.74
C ALA A 647 17.56 34.07 -14.21
N GLN A 648 17.09 33.13 -13.38
CA GLN A 648 17.36 33.10 -11.94
C GLN A 648 18.46 32.11 -11.52
N ALA A 649 19.00 31.32 -12.47
CA ALA A 649 20.05 30.34 -12.23
C ALA A 649 20.91 30.16 -13.50
N PRO A 650 21.67 31.19 -13.92
CA PRO A 650 22.35 31.19 -15.23
C PRO A 650 23.44 30.11 -15.35
N ASP A 651 24.10 29.75 -14.25
CA ASP A 651 25.16 28.74 -14.21
C ASP A 651 24.63 27.29 -14.12
N ALA A 652 23.32 27.09 -14.06
CA ALA A 652 22.70 25.77 -13.94
C ALA A 652 22.18 25.29 -15.30
N GLN A 653 22.77 24.23 -15.85
CA GLN A 653 22.28 23.58 -17.07
C GLN A 653 20.83 23.08 -16.87
N PRO A 654 19.83 23.60 -17.61
CA PRO A 654 18.44 23.20 -17.43
C PRO A 654 18.24 21.76 -17.95
N PRO A 655 17.45 20.94 -17.26
CA PRO A 655 17.27 19.53 -17.61
C PRO A 655 16.53 19.37 -18.95
N ARG A 656 16.95 18.39 -19.74
CA ARG A 656 16.15 17.89 -20.87
C ARG A 656 14.91 17.16 -20.39
N LEU A 657 13.87 17.13 -21.22
CA LEU A 657 12.66 16.35 -20.95
C LEU A 657 12.97 14.85 -20.80
N ALA A 658 13.91 14.32 -21.58
CA ALA A 658 14.42 12.94 -21.46
C ALA A 658 15.10 12.67 -20.10
N GLU A 659 15.85 13.62 -19.55
CA GLU A 659 16.46 13.48 -18.22
C GLU A 659 15.41 13.44 -17.11
N ILE A 660 14.35 14.25 -17.23
CA ILE A 660 13.21 14.25 -16.29
C ILE A 660 12.49 12.90 -16.35
N PHE A 661 12.26 12.36 -17.55
CA PHE A 661 11.69 11.02 -17.74
C PHE A 661 12.59 9.93 -17.10
N ALA A 662 13.91 9.99 -17.31
CA ALA A 662 14.86 9.04 -16.72
C ALA A 662 14.90 9.10 -15.18
N ARG A 663 14.84 10.30 -14.59
CA ARG A 663 14.75 10.50 -13.13
C ARG A 663 13.43 9.93 -12.58
N ALA A 664 12.27 10.28 -13.17
CA ALA A 664 10.97 9.78 -12.74
C ALA A 664 10.83 8.25 -12.88
N LEU A 665 11.45 7.64 -13.90
CA LEU A 665 11.55 6.19 -14.09
C LEU A 665 12.49 5.51 -13.07
N THR A 666 13.45 6.26 -12.53
CA THR A 666 14.32 5.81 -11.44
C THR A 666 13.57 5.84 -10.11
N ASP A 667 12.91 6.97 -9.81
CA ASP A 667 12.19 7.24 -8.56
C ASP A 667 10.82 6.54 -8.45
N GLY A 668 10.22 6.14 -9.58
CA GLY A 668 8.92 5.47 -9.62
C GLY A 668 7.72 6.42 -9.56
N THR A 669 7.89 7.65 -10.06
CA THR A 669 6.92 8.75 -9.99
C THR A 669 6.26 9.03 -11.36
N ALA A 670 5.46 10.08 -11.44
CA ALA A 670 5.21 10.77 -12.71
C ALA A 670 6.36 11.76 -12.96
N PRO A 671 6.68 12.11 -14.23
CA PRO A 671 7.67 13.16 -14.52
C PRO A 671 7.24 14.55 -14.05
N PHE A 672 5.92 14.77 -13.92
CA PHE A 672 5.31 16.02 -13.45
C PHE A 672 4.03 15.70 -12.66
N ASP A 673 3.53 16.66 -11.85
CA ASP A 673 2.14 16.60 -11.41
C ASP A 673 1.14 16.87 -12.56
N ILE A 674 -0.17 16.78 -12.31
CA ILE A 674 -1.20 16.94 -13.37
C ILE A 674 -1.18 18.35 -13.98
N LEU A 675 -0.93 19.39 -13.17
CA LEU A 675 -0.90 20.79 -13.61
C LEU A 675 0.45 21.14 -14.26
N GLN A 676 1.57 20.79 -13.63
CA GLN A 676 2.91 20.90 -14.24
C GLN A 676 2.95 20.18 -15.59
N GLY A 677 2.44 18.95 -15.66
CA GLY A 677 2.40 18.13 -16.87
C GLY A 677 1.55 18.76 -17.97
N LEU A 678 0.38 19.32 -17.65
CA LEU A 678 -0.42 20.10 -18.60
C LEU A 678 0.25 21.41 -19.02
N LEU A 679 0.99 22.09 -18.14
CA LEU A 679 1.74 23.31 -18.48
C LEU A 679 2.89 23.02 -19.44
N VAL A 680 3.74 22.03 -19.15
CA VAL A 680 4.81 21.55 -20.06
C VAL A 680 4.22 21.12 -21.40
N SER A 681 3.12 20.36 -21.37
CA SER A 681 2.36 19.96 -22.57
C SER A 681 1.90 21.17 -23.40
N CYS A 682 1.30 22.16 -22.74
CA CYS A 682 0.77 23.36 -23.37
C CYS A 682 1.89 24.24 -23.97
N TYR A 683 2.99 24.46 -23.24
CA TYR A 683 4.12 25.22 -23.75
C TYR A 683 4.81 24.51 -24.93
N LEU A 684 4.92 23.17 -24.90
CA LEU A 684 5.46 22.39 -26.01
C LEU A 684 4.56 22.45 -27.26
N ALA A 685 3.23 22.33 -27.09
CA ALA A 685 2.29 22.49 -28.20
C ALA A 685 2.31 23.92 -28.78
N ASN A 686 2.40 24.95 -27.93
CA ASN A 686 2.55 26.35 -28.38
C ASN A 686 3.88 26.59 -29.11
N ALA A 687 4.98 25.97 -28.68
CA ALA A 687 6.27 26.05 -29.36
C ALA A 687 6.19 25.47 -30.79
N VAL A 688 5.62 24.26 -30.94
CA VAL A 688 5.43 23.62 -32.25
C VAL A 688 4.45 24.42 -33.12
N ALA A 689 3.38 24.95 -32.54
CA ALA A 689 2.44 25.82 -33.26
C ALA A 689 3.10 27.13 -33.75
N LEU A 690 3.99 27.73 -32.94
CA LEU A 690 4.74 28.93 -33.31
C LEU A 690 5.76 28.64 -34.42
N CYS A 691 6.42 27.47 -34.41
CA CYS A 691 7.24 27.02 -35.53
C CYS A 691 6.41 26.93 -36.81
N HIS A 692 5.31 26.17 -36.80
CA HIS A 692 4.44 25.99 -37.97
C HIS A 692 3.87 27.33 -38.50
N LEU A 693 3.52 28.26 -37.60
CA LEU A 693 3.03 29.60 -37.96
C LEU A 693 4.10 30.44 -38.69
N ASN A 694 5.38 30.22 -38.37
CA ASN A 694 6.53 30.87 -39.00
C ASN A 694 7.09 30.07 -40.19
N GLY A 695 6.37 29.07 -40.70
CA GLY A 695 6.83 28.22 -41.82
C GLY A 695 7.97 27.25 -41.46
N LEU A 696 8.24 27.05 -40.17
CA LEU A 696 9.30 26.17 -39.66
C LEU A 696 8.74 24.79 -39.29
N VAL A 697 9.38 23.72 -39.76
CA VAL A 697 8.98 22.34 -39.49
C VAL A 697 10.21 21.51 -39.11
N PRO A 698 10.49 21.30 -37.81
CA PRO A 698 11.63 20.50 -37.35
C PRO A 698 11.60 19.07 -37.92
N ALA A 699 12.75 18.50 -38.26
CA ALA A 699 12.87 17.14 -38.78
C ALA A 699 13.00 16.08 -37.67
N THR A 700 13.58 16.47 -36.54
CA THR A 700 13.67 15.65 -35.32
C THR A 700 13.11 16.44 -34.15
N LEU A 701 11.97 15.99 -33.63
CA LEU A 701 11.34 16.51 -32.42
C LEU A 701 11.25 15.37 -31.41
N ASP A 702 12.07 15.40 -30.36
CA ASP A 702 12.14 14.33 -29.36
C ASP A 702 12.38 14.90 -27.94
N ALA A 703 12.40 14.01 -26.94
CA ALA A 703 12.59 14.44 -25.54
C ALA A 703 14.02 14.91 -25.22
N ASP A 704 15.00 14.66 -26.09
CA ASP A 704 16.36 15.19 -25.96
C ASP A 704 16.52 16.58 -26.60
N SER A 705 15.66 16.93 -27.57
CA SER A 705 15.59 18.28 -28.19
C SER A 705 14.82 19.30 -27.34
N VAL A 706 14.08 18.87 -26.31
CA VAL A 706 13.26 19.75 -25.45
C VAL A 706 13.93 19.99 -24.10
N TYR A 707 14.22 21.26 -23.81
CA TYR A 707 14.71 21.73 -22.50
C TYR A 707 13.55 22.26 -21.65
N VAL A 708 13.56 21.97 -20.34
CA VAL A 708 12.55 22.48 -19.39
C VAL A 708 13.20 23.52 -18.47
N LEU A 709 12.64 24.73 -18.47
CA LEU A 709 13.04 25.86 -17.62
C LEU A 709 11.94 26.14 -16.59
N ARG A 710 12.21 26.94 -15.55
CA ARG A 710 11.33 27.04 -14.37
C ARG A 710 9.87 27.41 -14.69
N ARG A 711 9.63 28.14 -15.79
CA ARG A 711 8.31 28.64 -16.22
C ARG A 711 8.01 28.46 -17.72
N THR A 712 8.80 27.70 -18.47
CA THR A 712 8.61 27.47 -19.92
C THR A 712 9.38 26.24 -20.40
N VAL A 713 9.08 25.73 -21.61
CA VAL A 713 10.03 24.89 -22.37
C VAL A 713 10.85 25.73 -23.35
N VAL A 714 11.95 25.17 -23.86
CA VAL A 714 12.76 25.70 -24.96
C VAL A 714 13.15 24.55 -25.90
N LEU A 715 12.90 24.72 -27.20
CA LEU A 715 13.36 23.82 -28.26
C LEU A 715 14.84 24.10 -28.58
N GLY A 716 15.63 23.03 -28.67
CA GLY A 716 17.02 23.06 -29.12
C GLY A 716 17.24 22.24 -30.40
N ASP A 717 18.42 22.44 -31.00
CA ASP A 717 18.87 21.74 -32.23
C ASP A 717 17.96 21.91 -33.45
N LEU A 718 17.48 23.14 -33.68
CA LEU A 718 16.70 23.57 -34.85
C LEU A 718 17.54 23.61 -36.16
N SER A 719 18.65 22.88 -36.20
CA SER A 719 19.54 22.74 -37.36
C SER A 719 19.03 21.74 -38.40
N ASP A 720 18.16 20.82 -38.02
CA ASP A 720 17.46 19.91 -38.92
C ASP A 720 15.99 20.34 -39.00
N CYS A 721 15.68 21.26 -39.91
CA CYS A 721 14.37 21.92 -40.02
C CYS A 721 14.06 22.24 -41.49
N ALA A 722 12.79 22.11 -41.89
CA ALA A 722 12.32 22.67 -43.15
C ALA A 722 11.83 24.11 -42.95
N VAL A 723 12.14 25.00 -43.89
CA VAL A 723 11.72 26.40 -43.89
C VAL A 723 10.92 26.67 -45.17
N ASP A 724 9.66 27.09 -45.03
CA ASP A 724 8.74 27.41 -46.14
C ASP A 724 8.61 26.29 -47.19
N GLY A 725 8.60 25.03 -46.76
CA GLY A 725 8.57 23.86 -47.66
C GLY A 725 9.90 23.59 -48.37
N ARG A 726 11.02 23.90 -47.71
CA ARG A 726 12.37 23.59 -48.19
C ARG A 726 13.20 22.96 -47.07
N TYR A 727 13.62 21.72 -47.29
CA TYR A 727 14.45 20.96 -46.37
C TYR A 727 15.84 20.70 -46.98
N LEU A 728 16.90 20.96 -46.21
CA LEU A 728 18.29 20.75 -46.64
C LEU A 728 18.95 19.50 -46.02
N GLY A 729 18.21 18.77 -45.16
CA GLY A 729 18.67 17.55 -44.51
C GLY A 729 18.51 16.31 -45.39
N SER A 730 19.09 15.19 -44.94
CA SER A 730 19.03 13.91 -45.64
C SER A 730 17.81 13.09 -45.22
N GLY A 731 16.74 13.07 -46.02
CA GLY A 731 15.56 12.24 -45.74
C GLY A 731 14.37 12.60 -46.62
N ALA A 732 13.17 12.18 -46.21
CA ALA A 732 11.93 12.79 -46.66
C ALA A 732 11.83 14.22 -46.08
N GLU A 733 11.10 15.11 -46.75
CA GLU A 733 10.79 16.44 -46.23
C GLU A 733 9.89 16.30 -44.98
N PRO A 734 10.26 16.92 -43.83
CA PRO A 734 9.46 16.81 -42.62
C PRO A 734 8.17 17.61 -42.77
N VAL A 735 7.03 16.96 -42.55
CA VAL A 735 5.71 17.59 -42.64
C VAL A 735 5.19 18.01 -41.26
N PRO A 736 4.36 19.07 -41.15
CA PRO A 736 3.76 19.49 -39.88
C PRO A 736 3.02 18.37 -39.14
N ALA A 737 2.47 17.40 -39.88
CA ALA A 737 1.79 16.23 -39.35
C ALA A 737 2.72 15.30 -38.53
N ASP A 738 4.02 15.23 -38.84
CA ASP A 738 4.96 14.36 -38.11
C ASP A 738 5.46 15.03 -36.82
N ASN A 739 5.61 16.36 -36.81
CA ASN A 739 5.82 17.11 -35.56
C ASN A 739 4.61 16.99 -34.62
N VAL A 740 3.38 17.00 -35.16
CA VAL A 740 2.18 16.71 -34.37
C VAL A 740 2.22 15.30 -33.79
N ARG A 741 2.68 14.30 -34.54
CA ARG A 741 2.84 12.93 -34.04
C ARG A 741 3.87 12.85 -32.91
N ALA A 742 5.06 13.40 -33.09
CA ALA A 742 6.10 13.43 -32.06
C ALA A 742 5.64 14.18 -30.79
N LEU A 743 4.91 15.28 -30.94
CA LEU A 743 4.21 15.95 -29.85
C LEU A 743 3.25 14.99 -29.14
N GLY A 744 2.40 14.26 -29.87
CA GLY A 744 1.50 13.24 -29.31
C GLY A 744 2.21 12.16 -28.49
N GLU A 745 3.28 11.59 -29.03
CA GLU A 745 4.08 10.56 -28.36
C GLU A 745 4.71 11.11 -27.05
N MET A 746 5.22 12.35 -27.04
CA MET A 746 5.69 13.01 -25.81
C MET A 746 4.57 13.31 -24.81
N LEU A 747 3.39 13.75 -25.26
CA LEU A 747 2.22 13.98 -24.41
C LEU A 747 1.76 12.69 -23.70
N GLN A 748 1.86 11.54 -24.35
CA GLN A 748 1.56 10.23 -23.77
C GLN A 748 2.56 9.85 -22.64
N VAL A 749 3.83 10.23 -22.77
CA VAL A 749 4.86 9.99 -21.73
C VAL A 749 4.73 10.99 -20.56
N ILE A 750 4.57 12.29 -20.84
CA ILE A 750 4.36 13.34 -19.82
C ILE A 750 3.19 12.98 -18.88
N SER A 751 2.12 12.43 -19.45
CA SER A 751 0.92 12.04 -18.71
C SER A 751 0.98 10.64 -18.09
N SER A 752 2.12 9.93 -18.13
CA SER A 752 2.26 8.56 -17.60
C SER A 752 3.03 8.49 -16.28
N LYS A 753 2.64 7.54 -15.42
CA LYS A 753 3.34 7.21 -14.16
C LYS A 753 4.17 5.95 -14.33
N ALA A 754 5.42 5.96 -13.88
CA ALA A 754 6.31 4.81 -13.97
C ALA A 754 5.74 3.61 -13.18
N GLY A 755 5.42 2.52 -13.90
CA GLY A 755 4.91 1.27 -13.32
C GLY A 755 3.48 1.31 -12.78
N TRP A 756 2.65 2.27 -13.21
CA TRP A 756 1.20 2.14 -13.02
C TRP A 756 0.63 1.38 -14.22
N ASP A 757 -0.28 0.44 -13.95
CA ASP A 757 -1.09 -0.27 -14.94
C ASP A 757 -2.55 -0.20 -14.49
N LEU A 758 -3.48 0.10 -15.41
CA LEU A 758 -4.91 0.20 -15.14
C LEU A 758 -5.68 -0.71 -16.12
N PRO A 759 -6.41 -1.74 -15.63
CA PRO A 759 -7.12 -2.67 -16.52
C PRO A 759 -8.19 -1.99 -17.38
N GLY A 760 -8.27 -2.38 -18.65
CA GLY A 760 -9.36 -2.02 -19.56
C GLY A 760 -9.20 -0.72 -20.35
N LEU A 761 -8.00 -0.12 -20.37
CA LEU A 761 -7.67 1.10 -21.10
C LEU A 761 -6.42 0.90 -21.97
N PRO A 762 -6.21 1.68 -23.06
CA PRO A 762 -4.96 1.69 -23.81
C PRO A 762 -3.77 2.11 -22.93
N GLU A 763 -2.57 1.62 -23.26
CA GLU A 763 -1.36 1.85 -22.46
C GLU A 763 -1.00 3.35 -22.35
N GLY A 764 -0.84 3.82 -21.11
CA GLY A 764 -0.35 5.16 -20.80
C GLY A 764 -1.42 6.18 -20.37
N MET A 765 -1.03 7.46 -20.37
CA MET A 765 -1.85 8.62 -19.97
C MET A 765 -2.47 8.53 -18.56
N HIS A 766 -1.78 7.87 -17.63
CA HIS A 766 -2.16 7.63 -16.23
C HIS A 766 -2.56 8.87 -15.40
N LEU A 767 -2.16 10.08 -15.78
CA LEU A 767 -2.58 11.35 -15.17
C LEU A 767 -3.89 11.90 -15.74
N TRP A 768 -4.26 11.50 -16.97
CA TRP A 768 -5.43 12.00 -17.71
C TRP A 768 -6.48 10.89 -17.84
N GLN A 769 -6.88 10.33 -16.69
CA GLN A 769 -7.74 9.14 -16.61
C GLN A 769 -9.21 9.46 -16.24
N GLY A 770 -10.13 8.77 -16.92
CA GLY A 770 -11.58 8.94 -16.78
C GLY A 770 -12.20 9.96 -17.74
N ASP A 771 -13.51 9.89 -17.94
CA ASP A 771 -14.27 10.48 -19.06
C ASP A 771 -14.03 11.97 -19.31
N THR A 772 -13.72 12.75 -18.27
CA THR A 772 -13.41 14.18 -18.39
C THR A 772 -12.17 14.48 -19.24
N TRP A 773 -11.29 13.49 -19.44
CA TRP A 773 -10.05 13.59 -20.20
C TRP A 773 -10.11 12.92 -21.57
N GLU A 774 -11.21 12.23 -21.89
CA GLU A 774 -11.31 11.39 -23.09
C GLU A 774 -11.14 12.18 -24.39
N GLN A 775 -11.59 13.44 -24.44
CA GLN A 775 -11.34 14.32 -25.59
C GLN A 775 -9.84 14.65 -25.74
N LEU A 776 -9.11 14.89 -24.65
CA LEU A 776 -7.66 15.12 -24.69
C LEU A 776 -6.91 13.85 -25.11
N ARG A 777 -7.30 12.67 -24.58
CA ARG A 777 -6.69 11.39 -24.99
C ARG A 777 -6.95 11.06 -26.45
N ARG A 778 -8.17 11.29 -26.97
CA ARG A 778 -8.46 11.15 -28.41
C ARG A 778 -7.71 12.16 -29.26
N LEU A 779 -7.46 13.37 -28.74
CA LEU A 779 -6.61 14.33 -29.44
C LEU A 779 -5.16 13.84 -29.51
N VAL A 780 -4.60 13.33 -28.41
CA VAL A 780 -3.26 12.70 -28.36
C VAL A 780 -3.19 11.49 -29.29
N LEU A 781 -4.18 10.59 -29.28
CA LEU A 781 -4.22 9.45 -30.20
C LEU A 781 -4.39 9.87 -31.66
N ARG A 782 -5.20 10.91 -31.96
CA ARG A 782 -5.25 11.54 -33.30
C ARG A 782 -3.94 12.19 -33.70
N CYS A 783 -3.12 12.66 -32.75
CA CYS A 783 -1.78 13.15 -33.07
C CYS A 783 -0.87 11.99 -33.53
N ILE A 784 -0.94 10.84 -32.85
CA ILE A 784 -0.14 9.64 -33.15
C ILE A 784 -0.76 8.78 -34.27
N ASP A 785 -1.83 9.26 -34.94
CA ASP A 785 -2.56 8.50 -35.94
C ASP A 785 -1.64 8.07 -37.11
N PRO A 786 -1.68 6.80 -37.56
CA PRO A 786 -0.90 6.36 -38.71
C PRO A 786 -1.17 7.19 -39.97
N GLU A 787 -2.40 7.71 -40.15
CA GLU A 787 -2.79 8.53 -41.31
C GLU A 787 -2.47 10.02 -41.07
N PRO A 788 -1.51 10.63 -41.79
CA PRO A 788 -1.09 12.02 -41.56
C PRO A 788 -2.23 13.03 -41.73
N THR A 789 -3.23 12.76 -42.57
CA THR A 789 -4.35 13.68 -42.82
C THR A 789 -5.41 13.70 -41.71
N ALA A 790 -5.40 12.73 -40.78
CA ALA A 790 -6.30 12.70 -39.61
C ALA A 790 -5.80 13.59 -38.44
N ARG A 791 -4.51 13.94 -38.45
CA ARG A 791 -3.82 14.62 -37.35
C ARG A 791 -4.21 16.10 -37.24
N PRO A 792 -4.49 16.62 -36.03
CA PRO A 792 -4.86 18.02 -35.82
C PRO A 792 -3.65 18.97 -36.02
N PRO A 793 -3.85 20.24 -36.41
CA PRO A 793 -2.76 21.22 -36.36
C PRO A 793 -2.32 21.48 -34.91
N ALA A 794 -1.03 21.74 -34.69
CA ALA A 794 -0.47 21.97 -33.36
C ALA A 794 -1.14 23.13 -32.59
N SER A 795 -1.75 24.09 -33.29
CA SER A 795 -2.58 25.16 -32.71
C SER A 795 -3.89 24.65 -32.09
N GLU A 796 -4.58 23.69 -32.72
CA GLU A 796 -5.76 22.99 -32.12
C GLU A 796 -5.33 22.25 -30.84
N VAL A 797 -4.16 21.61 -30.87
CA VAL A 797 -3.57 20.90 -29.71
C VAL A 797 -3.25 21.88 -28.58
N ALA A 798 -2.62 23.01 -28.88
CA ALA A 798 -2.30 24.06 -27.91
C ALA A 798 -3.56 24.73 -27.33
N GLU A 799 -4.59 24.97 -28.14
CA GLU A 799 -5.85 25.58 -27.69
C GLU A 799 -6.65 24.63 -26.79
N VAL A 800 -6.74 23.34 -27.14
CA VAL A 800 -7.36 22.32 -26.29
C VAL A 800 -6.57 22.14 -24.99
N LEU A 801 -5.24 22.07 -25.04
CA LEU A 801 -4.39 22.01 -23.85
C LEU A 801 -4.55 23.25 -22.97
N THR A 802 -4.66 24.45 -23.56
CA THR A 802 -4.95 25.69 -22.82
C THR A 802 -6.30 25.63 -22.12
N ARG A 803 -7.35 25.13 -22.81
CA ARG A 803 -8.65 24.86 -22.20
C ARG A 803 -8.57 23.82 -21.07
N TYR A 804 -7.71 22.81 -21.18
CA TYR A 804 -7.48 21.84 -20.10
C TYR A 804 -6.64 22.42 -18.94
N VAL A 805 -5.62 23.26 -19.18
CA VAL A 805 -4.90 24.01 -18.13
C VAL A 805 -5.86 24.92 -17.38
N ALA A 806 -6.70 25.69 -18.08
CA ALA A 806 -7.71 26.55 -17.45
C ALA A 806 -8.75 25.71 -16.68
N ARG A 807 -9.24 24.62 -17.26
CA ARG A 807 -10.16 23.68 -16.59
C ARG A 807 -9.52 23.02 -15.37
N THR A 808 -8.23 22.72 -15.39
CA THR A 808 -7.51 22.09 -14.27
C THR A 808 -7.06 23.09 -13.22
N ARG A 809 -6.76 24.37 -13.54
CA ARG A 809 -6.72 25.45 -12.53
C ARG A 809 -8.10 25.58 -11.86
N LEU A 810 -9.18 25.67 -12.66
CA LEU A 810 -10.56 25.68 -12.18
C LEU A 810 -10.98 24.39 -11.45
N GLN A 811 -10.33 23.24 -11.69
CA GLN A 811 -10.55 21.97 -10.98
C GLN A 811 -9.52 21.69 -9.88
N MET A 812 -8.51 22.52 -9.67
CA MET A 812 -7.77 22.56 -8.40
C MET A 812 -8.43 23.56 -7.44
N ALA A 813 -9.04 24.62 -7.99
CA ALA A 813 -10.06 25.44 -7.34
C ALA A 813 -11.46 24.76 -7.27
N GLY A 814 -11.66 23.60 -7.91
CA GLY A 814 -13.01 23.04 -8.19
C GLY A 814 -13.12 21.51 -8.25
N ALA A 815 -12.08 20.77 -7.88
CA ALA A 815 -12.22 19.51 -7.15
C ALA A 815 -12.67 19.76 -5.69
N ALA A 816 -12.74 21.04 -5.29
CA ALA A 816 -13.71 21.52 -4.32
C ALA A 816 -15.20 21.36 -4.78
N SER A 817 -15.50 20.95 -6.02
CA SER A 817 -16.81 21.16 -6.68
C SER A 817 -17.24 20.18 -7.82
N HIS A 818 -16.90 18.88 -7.73
CA HIS A 818 -17.73 17.72 -8.22
C HIS A 818 -18.17 17.51 -9.70
N GLY A 819 -18.65 16.27 -9.95
CA GLY A 819 -19.48 15.88 -11.10
C GLY A 819 -18.81 14.95 -12.13
N ILE A 820 -19.52 14.29 -13.05
CA ILE A 820 -20.98 14.18 -13.37
C ILE A 820 -21.17 12.83 -14.11
N LYS A 821 -22.23 12.00 -14.05
CA LYS A 821 -23.36 11.64 -13.13
C LYS A 821 -24.03 10.35 -13.70
N ALA A 822 -25.01 9.73 -13.01
CA ALA A 822 -25.89 8.71 -13.60
C ALA A 822 -27.38 9.14 -13.59
N GLY A 823 -28.19 8.65 -14.55
CA GLY A 823 -29.62 8.96 -14.62
C GLY A 823 -30.42 8.18 -13.54
N PRO A 824 -31.41 8.80 -12.86
CA PRO A 824 -32.17 8.13 -11.81
C PRO A 824 -32.99 6.97 -12.40
N ALA A 825 -32.72 5.75 -11.94
CA ALA A 825 -33.35 4.54 -12.46
C ALA A 825 -34.89 4.56 -12.35
N ALA A 826 -35.56 4.03 -13.38
CA ALA A 826 -37.01 4.11 -13.56
C ALA A 826 -37.82 3.61 -12.36
N ARG A 827 -38.95 4.27 -12.08
CA ARG A 827 -39.87 3.92 -10.99
C ARG A 827 -40.71 2.70 -11.36
N VAL A 828 -40.27 1.53 -10.93
CA VAL A 828 -41.04 0.28 -11.07
C VAL A 828 -42.20 0.27 -10.05
N ARG A 829 -43.40 -0.13 -10.49
CA ARG A 829 -44.56 -0.33 -9.60
C ARG A 829 -44.30 -1.53 -8.69
N LEU A 830 -44.60 -1.38 -7.41
CA LEU A 830 -44.46 -2.45 -6.43
C LEU A 830 -45.50 -3.57 -6.63
N SER A 831 -45.01 -4.79 -6.58
CA SER A 831 -45.72 -6.07 -6.54
C SER A 831 -45.16 -6.88 -5.37
N PRO A 832 -45.39 -6.46 -4.11
CA PRO A 832 -44.81 -7.11 -2.94
C PRO A 832 -45.37 -8.53 -2.77
N PRO A 833 -44.62 -9.44 -2.13
CA PRO A 833 -45.10 -10.79 -1.81
C PRO A 833 -46.31 -10.72 -0.86
N PRO A 834 -47.19 -11.74 -0.87
CA PRO A 834 -48.33 -11.81 0.03
C PRO A 834 -47.86 -11.82 1.50
N ALA A 835 -48.59 -11.10 2.36
CA ALA A 835 -48.24 -10.98 3.77
C ALA A 835 -48.34 -12.34 4.47
N ASP A 836 -47.19 -12.80 4.99
CA ASP A 836 -46.99 -14.04 5.74
C ASP A 836 -48.00 -14.17 6.92
N PRO A 837 -49.01 -15.07 6.84
CA PRO A 837 -50.08 -15.13 7.83
C PRO A 837 -49.63 -15.67 9.20
N GLY A 838 -48.50 -16.39 9.24
CA GLY A 838 -47.93 -16.96 10.46
C GLY A 838 -46.94 -16.04 11.18
N ALA A 839 -46.52 -14.94 10.53
CA ALA A 839 -45.52 -14.03 11.09
C ALA A 839 -46.04 -13.26 12.32
N VAL A 840 -45.54 -13.62 13.50
CA VAL A 840 -45.80 -12.92 14.77
C VAL A 840 -45.21 -11.51 14.71
N ARG A 841 -46.03 -10.53 14.30
CA ARG A 841 -45.62 -9.12 14.19
C ARG A 841 -45.15 -8.60 15.55
N PRO A 842 -43.89 -8.19 15.73
CA PRO A 842 -43.39 -7.75 17.04
C PRO A 842 -44.07 -6.46 17.49
N SER A 843 -44.53 -6.45 18.75
CA SER A 843 -45.28 -5.34 19.31
C SER A 843 -44.37 -4.16 19.69
N LEU A 844 -44.52 -3.04 18.99
CA LEU A 844 -43.87 -1.77 19.35
C LEU A 844 -44.37 -1.27 20.71
N ARG A 845 -43.45 -0.85 21.58
CA ARG A 845 -43.77 -0.28 22.91
C ARG A 845 -44.29 1.16 22.79
N LEU A 846 -45.54 1.31 22.35
CA LEU A 846 -46.21 2.62 22.26
C LEU A 846 -46.47 3.24 23.65
N PRO A 847 -46.63 4.57 23.75
CA PRO A 847 -47.15 5.23 24.94
C PRO A 847 -48.48 4.61 25.43
N ARG A 848 -48.63 4.50 26.75
CA ARG A 848 -49.74 3.76 27.38
C ARG A 848 -51.08 4.52 27.38
N ARG A 849 -51.09 5.85 27.45
CA ARG A 849 -52.29 6.72 27.50
C ARG A 849 -52.02 8.10 26.87
N GLY A 850 -53.07 8.91 26.70
CA GLY A 850 -52.97 10.34 26.39
C GLY A 850 -52.82 10.71 24.91
N THR A 851 -52.50 11.98 24.65
CA THR A 851 -52.24 12.53 23.30
C THR A 851 -51.13 11.79 22.58
N ALA A 852 -50.00 11.56 23.23
CA ALA A 852 -48.85 10.85 22.69
C ALA A 852 -49.19 9.43 22.17
N ARG A 853 -50.20 8.76 22.75
CA ARG A 853 -50.69 7.48 22.20
C ARG A 853 -51.50 7.68 20.91
N ARG A 854 -52.45 8.62 20.90
CA ARG A 854 -53.25 8.94 19.71
C ARG A 854 -52.38 9.45 18.55
N GLU A 855 -51.34 10.22 18.86
CA GLU A 855 -50.30 10.58 17.90
C GLU A 855 -49.58 9.36 17.37
N ALA A 856 -49.05 8.47 18.22
CA ALA A 856 -48.36 7.27 17.78
C ALA A 856 -49.25 6.38 16.90
N GLU A 857 -50.54 6.23 17.24
CA GLU A 857 -51.53 5.51 16.43
C GLU A 857 -51.82 6.23 15.09
N ALA A 858 -51.79 7.56 15.04
CA ALA A 858 -51.90 8.32 13.79
C ALA A 858 -50.64 8.23 12.91
N ARG A 859 -49.44 8.26 13.51
CA ARG A 859 -48.16 8.01 12.81
C ARG A 859 -48.13 6.61 12.21
N LEU A 860 -48.58 5.60 12.97
CA LEU A 860 -48.72 4.22 12.49
C LEU A 860 -49.68 4.09 11.29
N ARG A 861 -50.77 4.88 11.24
CA ARG A 861 -51.66 4.92 10.06
C ARG A 861 -50.95 5.51 8.85
N ARG A 862 -50.20 6.61 9.00
CA ARG A 862 -49.42 7.22 7.89
C ARG A 862 -48.30 6.30 7.38
N VAL A 863 -47.53 5.67 8.26
CA VAL A 863 -46.49 4.69 7.89
C VAL A 863 -47.06 3.45 7.20
N ARG A 864 -48.36 3.16 7.36
CA ARG A 864 -49.12 2.12 6.64
C ARG A 864 -49.76 2.59 5.33
N GLY A 865 -49.59 3.85 4.92
CA GLY A 865 -50.10 4.35 3.64
C GLY A 865 -49.56 3.55 2.44
N PRO A 866 -50.28 3.49 1.31
CA PRO A 866 -49.83 2.76 0.14
C PRO A 866 -48.52 3.35 -0.40
N VAL A 867 -47.55 2.49 -0.68
CA VAL A 867 -46.30 2.88 -1.35
C VAL A 867 -46.39 2.35 -2.79
N PRO A 868 -46.42 3.20 -3.83
CA PRO A 868 -46.63 2.74 -5.20
C PRO A 868 -45.36 2.27 -5.92
N HIS A 869 -44.19 2.75 -5.49
CA HIS A 869 -42.86 2.44 -6.07
C HIS A 869 -41.83 2.33 -4.93
N SER A 870 -40.83 1.46 -5.06
CA SER A 870 -39.77 1.28 -4.05
C SER A 870 -39.07 2.59 -3.71
N ARG A 871 -38.83 2.85 -2.41
CA ARG A 871 -38.10 4.02 -1.90
C ARG A 871 -36.70 3.66 -1.42
N ARG A 872 -35.70 4.39 -1.92
CA ARG A 872 -34.28 4.19 -1.65
C ARG A 872 -33.79 5.17 -0.58
N LEU A 873 -33.50 4.65 0.61
CA LEU A 873 -33.07 5.40 1.80
C LEU A 873 -31.58 5.17 2.03
N THR A 874 -30.74 6.19 1.83
CA THR A 874 -29.28 6.05 2.07
C THR A 874 -28.92 6.64 3.42
N LEU A 875 -28.30 5.82 4.28
CA LEU A 875 -27.85 6.21 5.62
C LEU A 875 -26.34 6.44 5.62
N VAL A 876 -25.94 7.63 6.05
CA VAL A 876 -24.55 8.11 6.04
C VAL A 876 -24.13 8.54 7.43
N GLY A 877 -22.96 8.09 7.87
CA GLY A 877 -22.38 8.52 9.13
C GLY A 877 -21.67 9.86 8.95
N ALA A 878 -21.97 10.86 9.79
CA ALA A 878 -21.21 12.10 9.82
C ALA A 878 -19.74 11.88 10.27
N TYR A 879 -19.50 10.79 11.02
CA TYR A 879 -18.18 10.35 11.49
C TYR A 879 -18.22 8.85 11.85
N HIS A 880 -17.09 8.27 12.25
CA HIS A 880 -17.08 6.90 12.79
C HIS A 880 -17.89 6.80 14.11
N TYR A 881 -18.45 5.63 14.38
CA TYR A 881 -19.34 5.32 15.52
C TYR A 881 -20.59 6.20 15.68
N SER A 882 -21.00 6.93 14.63
CA SER A 882 -22.16 7.84 14.59
C SER A 882 -23.55 7.19 14.67
N GLY A 883 -23.67 5.92 15.08
CA GLY A 883 -24.95 5.19 15.15
C GLY A 883 -25.56 4.83 13.78
N ARG A 884 -24.80 4.94 12.69
CA ARG A 884 -25.20 4.67 11.29
C ARG A 884 -25.91 3.32 11.11
N ALA A 885 -25.18 2.21 11.29
CA ALA A 885 -25.70 0.86 11.15
C ALA A 885 -26.83 0.54 12.14
N THR A 886 -26.74 1.00 13.38
CA THR A 886 -27.83 0.91 14.37
C THR A 886 -29.11 1.58 13.86
N THR A 887 -28.99 2.77 13.25
CA THR A 887 -30.13 3.49 12.66
C THR A 887 -30.71 2.72 11.49
N THR A 888 -29.88 2.16 10.61
CA THR A 888 -30.31 1.32 9.48
C THR A 888 -31.14 0.12 9.96
N MET A 889 -30.60 -0.64 10.92
CA MET A 889 -31.21 -1.85 11.46
C MET A 889 -32.53 -1.59 12.22
N VAL A 890 -32.59 -0.52 13.01
CA VAL A 890 -33.79 -0.15 13.78
C VAL A 890 -34.87 0.46 12.89
N LEU A 891 -34.52 1.39 11.99
CA LEU A 891 -35.48 2.02 11.08
C LEU A 891 -36.12 0.99 10.14
N GLY A 892 -35.31 0.12 9.53
CA GLY A 892 -35.80 -0.95 8.67
C GLY A 892 -36.75 -1.90 9.41
N SER A 893 -36.42 -2.25 10.65
CA SER A 893 -37.25 -3.10 11.51
C SER A 893 -38.56 -2.44 11.95
N VAL A 894 -38.56 -1.12 12.19
CA VAL A 894 -39.81 -0.38 12.45
C VAL A 894 -40.69 -0.35 11.19
N LEU A 895 -40.12 -0.05 10.02
CA LEU A 895 -40.88 -0.01 8.76
C LEU A 895 -41.52 -1.37 8.46
N ALA A 896 -40.75 -2.46 8.55
CA ALA A 896 -41.22 -3.82 8.32
C ALA A 896 -42.32 -4.23 9.33
N ALA A 897 -42.09 -4.05 10.64
CA ALA A 897 -43.04 -4.46 11.66
C ALA A 897 -44.36 -3.67 11.63
N VAL A 898 -44.30 -2.37 11.27
CA VAL A 898 -45.49 -1.51 11.18
C VAL A 898 -46.35 -1.90 9.99
N ARG A 899 -45.75 -2.13 8.81
CA ARG A 899 -46.46 -2.44 7.57
C ARG A 899 -46.85 -3.91 7.48
N GLY A 900 -45.93 -4.82 7.78
CA GLY A 900 -46.02 -6.26 7.50
C GLY A 900 -45.71 -6.60 6.05
N GLU A 901 -44.83 -5.81 5.44
CA GLU A 901 -44.28 -5.95 4.09
C GLU A 901 -42.75 -6.10 4.24
N PRO A 902 -42.06 -6.79 3.33
CA PRO A 902 -40.60 -6.95 3.43
C PRO A 902 -39.90 -5.61 3.22
N VAL A 903 -38.89 -5.32 4.05
CA VAL A 903 -37.99 -4.18 3.89
C VAL A 903 -36.58 -4.72 3.72
N LEU A 904 -35.79 -4.13 2.82
CA LEU A 904 -34.42 -4.57 2.57
C LEU A 904 -33.42 -3.60 3.24
N ALA A 905 -32.35 -4.12 3.82
CA ALA A 905 -31.17 -3.37 4.23
C ALA A 905 -29.91 -3.96 3.59
N LEU A 906 -29.06 -3.08 3.06
CA LEU A 906 -27.83 -3.42 2.32
C LEU A 906 -26.63 -2.70 2.94
N ASP A 907 -25.49 -3.37 3.12
CA ASP A 907 -24.21 -2.64 3.25
C ASP A 907 -23.89 -1.94 1.92
N GLY A 908 -23.59 -0.64 1.97
CA GLY A 908 -23.53 0.23 0.77
C GLY A 908 -22.14 0.55 0.24
N SER A 909 -21.06 0.17 0.93
CA SER A 909 -19.69 0.54 0.57
C SER A 909 -18.94 -0.59 -0.14
N ALA A 910 -18.10 -0.25 -1.11
CA ALA A 910 -17.35 -1.20 -1.94
C ALA A 910 -16.26 -1.98 -1.19
N SER A 911 -15.96 -1.61 0.06
CA SER A 911 -14.84 -2.14 0.84
C SER A 911 -15.09 -2.27 2.36
N GLU A 912 -16.30 -1.99 2.84
CA GLU A 912 -16.62 -1.98 4.29
C GLU A 912 -18.11 -2.30 4.52
N GLY A 913 -18.39 -3.11 5.54
CA GLY A 913 -19.75 -3.37 6.01
C GLY A 913 -19.87 -3.22 7.52
N SER A 914 -21.09 -3.01 8.02
CA SER A 914 -21.38 -2.87 9.45
C SER A 914 -22.70 -3.53 9.88
N LEU A 915 -23.57 -3.94 8.95
CA LEU A 915 -24.83 -4.60 9.30
C LEU A 915 -24.63 -6.01 9.87
N ASP A 916 -23.50 -6.66 9.55
CA ASP A 916 -23.09 -7.99 10.03
C ASP A 916 -23.18 -8.15 11.56
N ALA A 917 -22.76 -7.12 12.30
CA ALA A 917 -22.68 -7.13 13.77
C ALA A 917 -24.04 -7.22 14.50
N PHE A 918 -25.15 -7.17 13.74
CA PHE A 918 -26.52 -7.23 14.25
C PHE A 918 -27.28 -8.50 13.80
N LEU A 919 -26.57 -9.48 13.21
CA LEU A 919 -27.15 -10.68 12.62
C LEU A 919 -26.58 -11.94 13.31
N THR A 920 -27.45 -12.76 13.90
CA THR A 920 -27.03 -14.00 14.59
C THR A 920 -26.86 -15.16 13.62
N ASP A 921 -27.92 -15.50 12.88
CA ASP A 921 -27.95 -16.61 11.91
C ASP A 921 -27.85 -16.07 10.48
N ARG A 922 -26.67 -15.59 10.12
CA ARG A 922 -26.48 -14.79 8.90
C ARG A 922 -26.47 -15.61 7.61
N ASN A 923 -27.20 -15.13 6.60
CA ASN A 923 -27.03 -15.58 5.22
C ASN A 923 -25.63 -15.20 4.69
N ARG A 924 -24.93 -16.12 4.02
CA ARG A 924 -23.56 -15.87 3.54
C ARG A 924 -23.47 -14.91 2.36
N ALA A 925 -24.54 -14.76 1.57
CA ALA A 925 -24.54 -13.90 0.39
C ALA A 925 -24.31 -12.41 0.71
N VAL A 926 -23.66 -11.70 -0.21
CA VAL A 926 -23.42 -10.26 -0.17
C VAL A 926 -24.11 -9.53 -1.33
N VAL A 927 -24.03 -8.19 -1.38
CA VAL A 927 -24.72 -7.36 -2.38
C VAL A 927 -24.41 -7.79 -3.83
N ARG A 928 -23.15 -8.15 -4.13
CA ARG A 928 -22.75 -8.70 -5.43
C ARG A 928 -23.45 -10.01 -5.78
N ASP A 929 -23.75 -10.86 -4.80
CA ASP A 929 -24.37 -12.17 -5.05
C ASP A 929 -25.88 -12.05 -5.31
N LEU A 930 -26.49 -10.90 -4.95
CA LEU A 930 -27.76 -10.43 -5.51
C LEU A 930 -27.53 -9.84 -6.91
N ALA A 931 -26.53 -8.99 -7.12
CA ALA A 931 -26.24 -8.41 -8.45
C ALA A 931 -26.00 -9.48 -9.54
N ALA A 932 -25.48 -10.65 -9.15
CA ALA A 932 -25.25 -11.83 -10.00
C ALA A 932 -26.48 -12.74 -10.19
N LEU A 933 -27.66 -12.36 -9.69
CA LEU A 933 -28.93 -13.01 -10.04
C LEU A 933 -29.24 -12.87 -11.55
N PRO A 934 -29.97 -13.82 -12.16
CA PRO A 934 -30.49 -13.63 -13.51
C PRO A 934 -31.43 -12.40 -13.56
N PRO A 935 -31.56 -11.73 -14.72
CA PRO A 935 -32.41 -10.55 -14.85
C PRO A 935 -33.87 -10.87 -14.57
N ASN A 936 -34.55 -9.98 -13.82
CA ASN A 936 -35.89 -10.18 -13.26
C ASN A 936 -36.00 -11.41 -12.34
N PRO A 937 -35.16 -11.53 -11.28
CA PRO A 937 -35.23 -12.66 -10.36
C PRO A 937 -36.50 -12.59 -9.52
N SER A 938 -37.03 -13.75 -9.14
CA SER A 938 -38.20 -13.81 -8.26
C SER A 938 -37.86 -13.36 -6.84
N TYR A 939 -38.89 -12.93 -6.09
CA TYR A 939 -38.73 -12.55 -4.68
C TYR A 939 -38.07 -13.65 -3.83
N GLU A 940 -38.41 -14.93 -4.03
CA GLU A 940 -37.82 -16.02 -3.25
C GLU A 940 -36.33 -16.25 -3.59
N GLU A 941 -35.90 -16.01 -4.83
CA GLU A 941 -34.47 -16.08 -5.21
C GLU A 941 -33.64 -14.94 -4.60
N ILE A 942 -34.23 -13.75 -4.44
CA ILE A 942 -33.62 -12.64 -3.70
C ILE A 942 -33.62 -12.98 -2.20
N ARG A 943 -34.77 -13.35 -1.63
CA ARG A 943 -34.95 -13.67 -0.21
C ARG A 943 -34.02 -14.78 0.27
N ALA A 944 -33.77 -15.80 -0.56
CA ALA A 944 -32.80 -16.86 -0.32
C ALA A 944 -31.33 -16.38 -0.18
N ARG A 945 -31.04 -15.12 -0.51
CA ARG A 945 -29.75 -14.42 -0.30
C ARG A 945 -29.79 -13.38 0.82
N THR A 946 -30.93 -13.23 1.52
CA THR A 946 -31.09 -12.29 2.64
C THR A 946 -31.09 -13.01 3.99
N THR A 947 -30.83 -12.25 5.05
CA THR A 947 -31.07 -12.65 6.44
C THR A 947 -32.38 -12.01 6.92
N ARG A 948 -33.46 -12.77 7.07
CA ARG A 948 -34.78 -12.26 7.51
C ARG A 948 -34.87 -12.22 9.04
N LEU A 949 -34.98 -11.03 9.61
CA LEU A 949 -35.15 -10.82 11.06
C LEU A 949 -36.61 -11.01 11.51
N PRO A 950 -36.87 -11.23 12.82
CA PRO A 950 -38.22 -11.31 13.39
C PRO A 950 -39.09 -10.06 13.20
N SER A 951 -38.49 -8.92 12.80
CA SER A 951 -39.20 -7.70 12.42
C SER A 951 -39.80 -7.73 11.00
N GLY A 952 -39.39 -8.68 10.16
CA GLY A 952 -39.64 -8.67 8.72
C GLY A 952 -38.62 -7.85 7.92
N LEU A 953 -37.60 -7.29 8.57
CA LEU A 953 -36.45 -6.70 7.90
C LEU A 953 -35.56 -7.81 7.32
N GLU A 954 -35.26 -7.73 6.03
CA GLU A 954 -34.35 -8.60 5.31
C GLU A 954 -33.02 -7.87 5.09
N VAL A 955 -31.90 -8.53 5.39
CA VAL A 955 -30.58 -7.89 5.44
C VAL A 955 -29.55 -8.65 4.60
N VAL A 956 -28.85 -7.91 3.75
CA VAL A 956 -27.67 -8.37 3.02
C VAL A 956 -26.46 -7.60 3.54
N ALA A 957 -25.60 -8.31 4.27
CA ALA A 957 -24.41 -7.73 4.88
C ALA A 957 -23.13 -8.27 4.26
N HIS A 958 -22.12 -7.43 4.09
CA HIS A 958 -20.75 -7.91 3.95
C HIS A 958 -20.30 -8.59 5.26
N ARG A 959 -19.23 -9.39 5.25
CA ARG A 959 -18.68 -9.96 6.50
C ARG A 959 -17.96 -8.86 7.29
N SER A 960 -17.92 -8.95 8.62
CA SER A 960 -17.17 -7.99 9.45
C SER A 960 -15.70 -7.94 9.02
N GLY A 961 -15.26 -6.78 8.51
CA GLY A 961 -13.91 -6.57 8.00
C GLY A 961 -13.85 -5.57 6.84
N HIS A 962 -12.66 -5.45 6.24
CA HIS A 962 -12.43 -4.68 5.01
C HIS A 962 -12.28 -5.60 3.81
N PHE A 963 -12.80 -5.18 2.66
CA PHE A 963 -12.77 -5.92 1.39
C PHE A 963 -11.88 -5.23 0.36
N SER A 964 -11.44 -5.98 -0.64
CA SER A 964 -10.89 -5.40 -1.87
C SER A 964 -11.94 -4.49 -2.52
N ALA A 965 -11.60 -3.21 -2.71
CA ALA A 965 -12.50 -2.22 -3.26
C ALA A 965 -12.94 -2.61 -4.68
N ASN A 966 -14.20 -2.98 -4.85
CA ASN A 966 -14.74 -3.45 -6.12
C ASN A 966 -14.95 -2.26 -7.10
N PRO A 967 -14.24 -2.18 -8.24
CA PRO A 967 -14.44 -1.11 -9.21
C PRO A 967 -15.81 -1.16 -9.90
N ALA A 968 -16.47 -2.32 -9.93
CA ALA A 968 -17.81 -2.50 -10.49
C ALA A 968 -18.95 -2.16 -9.50
N HIS A 969 -18.64 -1.85 -8.23
CA HIS A 969 -19.63 -1.64 -7.16
C HIS A 969 -20.72 -0.62 -7.53
N GLN A 970 -20.37 0.45 -8.23
CA GLN A 970 -21.31 1.45 -8.74
C GLN A 970 -22.39 0.85 -9.67
N GLN A 971 -22.01 -0.12 -10.51
CA GLN A 971 -22.92 -0.77 -11.45
C GLN A 971 -23.70 -1.91 -10.77
N GLU A 972 -23.03 -2.71 -9.93
CA GLU A 972 -23.67 -3.77 -9.14
C GLU A 972 -24.74 -3.22 -8.20
N TYR A 973 -24.44 -2.15 -7.45
CA TYR A 973 -25.38 -1.49 -6.55
C TYR A 973 -26.62 -0.97 -7.31
N ALA A 974 -26.41 -0.29 -8.46
CA ALA A 974 -27.52 0.16 -9.31
C ALA A 974 -28.35 -1.02 -9.86
N HIS A 975 -27.72 -2.16 -10.16
CA HIS A 975 -28.41 -3.36 -10.63
C HIS A 975 -29.26 -4.02 -9.53
N VAL A 976 -28.72 -4.16 -8.31
CA VAL A 976 -29.49 -4.66 -7.14
C VAL A 976 -30.67 -3.73 -6.84
N LEU A 977 -30.47 -2.42 -6.89
CA LEU A 977 -31.54 -1.43 -6.75
C LEU A 977 -32.58 -1.46 -7.88
N GLY A 978 -32.28 -2.10 -9.02
CA GLY A 978 -33.23 -2.40 -10.09
C GLY A 978 -34.01 -3.69 -9.80
N GLN A 979 -33.30 -4.79 -9.55
CA GLN A 979 -33.89 -6.12 -9.28
C GLN A 979 -34.80 -6.14 -8.04
N THR A 980 -34.49 -5.35 -7.01
CA THR A 980 -35.24 -5.30 -5.74
C THR A 980 -36.44 -4.34 -5.77
N ALA A 981 -36.47 -3.40 -6.71
CA ALA A 981 -37.52 -2.37 -6.82
C ALA A 981 -38.96 -2.90 -7.03
N PRO A 982 -39.22 -4.09 -7.64
CA PRO A 982 -40.57 -4.64 -7.70
C PRO A 982 -41.09 -5.14 -6.35
N TYR A 983 -40.23 -5.59 -5.45
CA TYR A 983 -40.64 -6.40 -4.29
C TYR A 983 -40.55 -5.70 -2.94
N TYR A 984 -39.60 -4.77 -2.77
CA TYR A 984 -39.30 -4.12 -1.50
C TYR A 984 -39.75 -2.66 -1.49
N PRO A 985 -40.80 -2.29 -0.74
CA PRO A 985 -41.30 -0.91 -0.66
C PRO A 985 -40.27 0.09 -0.10
N TYR A 986 -39.33 -0.39 0.71
CA TYR A 986 -38.17 0.37 1.18
C TYR A 986 -36.90 -0.47 1.03
N VAL A 987 -35.85 0.16 0.48
CA VAL A 987 -34.48 -0.35 0.47
C VAL A 987 -33.60 0.65 1.22
N LEU A 988 -33.05 0.22 2.35
CA LEU A 988 -32.11 0.99 3.17
C LEU A 988 -30.68 0.62 2.76
N THR A 989 -29.83 1.62 2.55
CA THR A 989 -28.41 1.43 2.23
C THR A 989 -27.53 2.03 3.32
N ASP A 990 -26.80 1.17 4.01
CA ASP A 990 -25.84 1.52 5.05
C ASP A 990 -24.50 1.89 4.39
N TRP A 991 -24.33 3.15 3.99
CA TRP A 991 -23.16 3.59 3.21
C TRP A 991 -22.06 4.23 4.08
N THR A 992 -20.86 3.63 4.12
CA THR A 992 -19.62 4.28 4.60
C THR A 992 -18.84 4.86 3.41
N PRO A 993 -18.85 6.18 3.18
CA PRO A 993 -17.92 6.81 2.25
C PRO A 993 -16.51 6.82 2.82
N LEU A 994 -15.55 6.20 2.12
CA LEU A 994 -14.12 6.40 2.42
C LEU A 994 -13.70 7.85 2.09
N ARG A 995 -14.27 8.42 1.01
CA ARG A 995 -14.24 9.85 0.65
C ARG A 995 -15.54 10.20 -0.10
N PHE A 996 -15.85 11.50 -0.17
CA PHE A 996 -16.84 12.03 -1.12
C PHE A 996 -16.13 12.39 -2.43
N ASP A 997 -15.79 11.37 -3.21
CA ASP A 997 -15.29 11.48 -4.59
C ASP A 997 -16.36 11.02 -5.60
N ARG A 998 -16.01 10.81 -6.87
CA ARG A 998 -16.99 10.40 -7.91
C ARG A 998 -17.71 9.07 -7.59
N SER A 999 -17.17 8.20 -6.72
CA SER A 999 -17.90 7.01 -6.26
C SER A 999 -19.12 7.34 -5.39
N ALA A 1000 -19.15 8.52 -4.74
CA ALA A 1000 -20.32 9.02 -4.02
C ALA A 1000 -21.47 9.39 -4.96
N ASP A 1001 -21.16 9.79 -6.20
CA ASP A 1001 -22.18 10.17 -7.19
C ASP A 1001 -23.09 8.97 -7.50
N ALA A 1002 -22.52 7.76 -7.57
CA ALA A 1002 -23.23 6.50 -7.80
C ALA A 1002 -24.38 6.25 -6.82
N VAL A 1003 -24.10 6.38 -5.53
CA VAL A 1003 -25.06 6.11 -4.45
C VAL A 1003 -26.06 7.25 -4.34
N LEU A 1004 -25.57 8.50 -4.34
CA LEU A 1004 -26.38 9.69 -4.13
C LEU A 1004 -27.35 10.01 -5.29
N ASP A 1005 -27.02 9.65 -6.54
CA ASP A 1005 -27.94 9.79 -7.67
C ASP A 1005 -29.08 8.73 -7.65
N HIS A 1006 -28.95 7.68 -6.82
CA HIS A 1006 -29.98 6.67 -6.57
C HIS A 1006 -30.74 6.86 -5.24
N THR A 1007 -30.39 7.84 -4.42
CA THR A 1007 -31.06 8.13 -3.13
C THR A 1007 -32.35 8.94 -3.30
N ASP A 1008 -33.51 8.42 -2.89
CA ASP A 1008 -34.76 9.19 -2.81
C ASP A 1008 -34.80 10.13 -1.58
N ARG A 1009 -34.26 9.66 -0.45
CA ARG A 1009 -34.16 10.39 0.82
C ARG A 1009 -32.86 10.03 1.53
N LEU A 1010 -32.00 11.02 1.72
CA LEU A 1010 -30.75 10.90 2.49
C LEU A 1010 -31.03 10.98 4.00
N ILE A 1011 -30.35 10.16 4.78
CA ILE A 1011 -30.39 10.18 6.25
C ILE A 1011 -28.97 10.30 6.78
N ILE A 1012 -28.66 11.35 7.54
CA ILE A 1012 -27.34 11.54 8.17
C ILE A 1012 -27.43 11.22 9.65
N CYS A 1013 -26.61 10.27 10.08
CA CYS A 1013 -26.51 9.83 11.48
C CYS A 1013 -25.32 10.55 12.15
N CYS A 1014 -25.53 11.08 13.34
CA CYS A 1014 -24.51 11.74 14.15
C CYS A 1014 -24.80 11.55 15.65
N GLY A 1015 -23.79 11.74 16.50
CA GLY A 1015 -24.02 11.95 17.93
C GLY A 1015 -24.54 13.37 18.24
N THR A 1016 -24.98 13.60 19.48
CA THR A 1016 -25.39 14.93 19.96
C THR A 1016 -24.26 15.83 20.45
N SER A 1017 -23.05 15.29 20.65
CA SER A 1017 -21.86 16.06 21.05
C SER A 1017 -21.45 17.04 19.94
N ASP A 1018 -21.00 18.25 20.30
CA ASP A 1018 -20.84 19.36 19.35
C ASP A 1018 -20.02 19.01 18.09
N TRP A 1019 -18.94 18.24 18.24
CA TRP A 1019 -18.10 17.83 17.11
C TRP A 1019 -18.84 16.92 16.10
N PHE A 1020 -19.75 16.06 16.54
CA PHE A 1020 -20.63 15.27 15.67
C PHE A 1020 -21.65 16.16 14.95
N LEU A 1021 -22.21 17.16 15.63
CA LEU A 1021 -23.14 18.14 15.05
C LEU A 1021 -22.43 18.98 13.95
N HIS A 1022 -21.20 19.42 14.21
CA HIS A 1022 -20.35 20.09 13.22
C HIS A 1022 -19.99 19.17 12.05
N ALA A 1023 -19.73 17.89 12.29
CA ALA A 1023 -19.49 16.91 11.22
C ALA A 1023 -20.74 16.74 10.32
N ALA A 1024 -21.94 16.63 10.89
CA ALA A 1024 -23.18 16.50 10.12
C ALA A 1024 -23.48 17.74 9.24
N VAL A 1025 -23.23 18.94 9.78
CA VAL A 1025 -23.30 20.21 9.01
C VAL A 1025 -22.30 20.21 7.85
N ARG A 1026 -21.06 19.77 8.08
CA ARG A 1026 -20.06 19.61 7.01
C ARG A 1026 -20.52 18.61 5.94
N THR A 1027 -21.04 17.45 6.33
CA THR A 1027 -21.53 16.42 5.38
C THR A 1027 -22.63 16.95 4.45
N LEU A 1028 -23.67 17.61 4.99
CA LEU A 1028 -24.68 18.25 4.13
C LEU A 1028 -24.09 19.36 3.26
N THR A 1029 -23.13 20.14 3.78
CA THR A 1029 -22.50 21.23 3.01
C THR A 1029 -21.69 20.70 1.82
N THR A 1030 -20.94 19.60 2.00
CA THR A 1030 -20.26 18.90 0.90
C THR A 1030 -21.25 18.37 -0.13
N ILE A 1031 -22.38 17.80 0.28
CA ILE A 1031 -23.41 17.26 -0.65
C ILE A 1031 -24.13 18.40 -1.41
N ARG A 1032 -24.25 19.59 -0.82
CA ARG A 1032 -24.71 20.81 -1.54
C ARG A 1032 -23.69 21.30 -2.55
N ALA A 1033 -22.41 21.38 -2.16
CA ALA A 1033 -21.31 21.71 -3.07
C ALA A 1033 -21.17 20.68 -4.21
N ALA A 1034 -21.59 19.43 -3.99
CA ALA A 1034 -21.72 18.39 -5.01
C ALA A 1034 -22.91 18.57 -5.97
N GLY A 1035 -23.59 19.72 -5.95
CA GLY A 1035 -24.73 20.00 -6.83
C GLY A 1035 -26.02 19.22 -6.50
N ARG A 1036 -26.12 18.65 -5.29
CA ARG A 1036 -27.30 17.87 -4.83
C ARG A 1036 -28.15 18.61 -3.79
N GLU A 1037 -28.32 19.92 -3.98
CA GLU A 1037 -29.12 20.79 -3.10
C GLU A 1037 -30.55 20.26 -2.84
N ALA A 1038 -31.24 19.71 -3.85
CA ALA A 1038 -32.58 19.14 -3.66
C ALA A 1038 -32.59 17.91 -2.72
N LEU A 1039 -31.56 17.05 -2.80
CA LEU A 1039 -31.41 15.89 -1.92
C LEU A 1039 -31.00 16.33 -0.50
N ALA A 1040 -30.05 17.27 -0.39
CA ALA A 1040 -29.59 17.82 0.88
C ALA A 1040 -30.70 18.58 1.63
N ARG A 1041 -31.55 19.33 0.92
CA ARG A 1041 -32.72 20.02 1.49
C ARG A 1041 -33.79 19.05 1.98
N ARG A 1042 -34.00 17.93 1.28
CA ARG A 1042 -34.95 16.87 1.67
C ARG A 1042 -34.36 15.84 2.64
N ALA A 1043 -33.09 15.97 3.05
CA ALA A 1043 -32.42 15.03 3.93
C ALA A 1043 -32.99 15.05 5.37
N LEU A 1044 -32.84 13.93 6.08
CA LEU A 1044 -33.17 13.82 7.51
C LEU A 1044 -31.89 13.71 8.32
N VAL A 1045 -31.89 14.24 9.55
CA VAL A 1045 -30.74 14.13 10.46
C VAL A 1045 -31.14 13.42 11.74
N VAL A 1046 -30.45 12.31 12.01
CA VAL A 1046 -30.66 11.43 13.14
C VAL A 1046 -29.56 11.68 14.15
N ALA A 1047 -29.84 12.54 15.13
CA ALA A 1047 -28.91 12.91 16.17
C ALA A 1047 -29.13 12.02 17.40
N THR A 1048 -28.17 11.13 17.67
CA THR A 1048 -28.28 10.09 18.71
C THR A 1048 -27.54 10.51 19.97
N ASP A 1049 -28.20 10.38 21.12
CA ASP A 1049 -27.58 10.55 22.44
C ASP A 1049 -26.62 9.38 22.71
N ILE A 1050 -25.38 9.45 22.22
CA ILE A 1050 -24.39 8.37 22.41
C ILE A 1050 -23.76 8.46 23.82
N ASP A 1051 -23.55 9.68 24.32
CA ASP A 1051 -22.83 9.98 25.58
C ASP A 1051 -23.67 9.72 26.86
N GLY A 1052 -24.66 8.83 26.78
CA GLY A 1052 -25.53 8.49 27.91
C GLY A 1052 -26.48 9.63 28.34
N PRO A 1053 -26.90 9.68 29.62
CA PRO A 1053 -27.79 10.74 30.13
C PRO A 1053 -27.12 12.13 30.19
N SER A 1054 -25.81 12.23 29.94
CA SER A 1054 -25.07 13.49 29.83
C SER A 1054 -25.25 14.19 28.48
N ALA A 1055 -26.02 13.59 27.55
CA ALA A 1055 -26.27 14.13 26.21
C ALA A 1055 -26.96 15.50 26.24
N ARG A 1056 -26.22 16.54 25.87
CA ARG A 1056 -26.69 17.93 25.74
C ARG A 1056 -27.96 18.02 24.88
N ALA A 1057 -28.83 18.96 25.20
CA ALA A 1057 -29.95 19.29 24.32
C ALA A 1057 -29.43 19.80 22.97
N LEU A 1058 -30.09 19.41 21.88
CA LEU A 1058 -29.79 19.94 20.55
C LEU A 1058 -30.09 21.45 20.52
N PRO A 1059 -29.16 22.30 20.06
CA PRO A 1059 -29.44 23.72 19.87
C PRO A 1059 -30.61 23.92 18.91
N GLU A 1060 -31.55 24.83 19.23
CA GLU A 1060 -32.69 25.13 18.36
C GLU A 1060 -32.25 25.62 16.97
N THR A 1061 -31.10 26.30 16.92
CA THR A 1061 -30.45 26.77 15.68
C THR A 1061 -29.84 25.64 14.84
N PHE A 1062 -29.79 24.39 15.31
CA PHE A 1062 -29.12 23.29 14.60
C PHE A 1062 -29.78 22.96 13.25
N ALA A 1063 -31.12 22.97 13.17
CA ALA A 1063 -31.82 22.79 11.90
C ALA A 1063 -31.50 23.91 10.89
N GLY A 1064 -31.43 25.17 11.37
CA GLY A 1064 -30.99 26.32 10.57
C GLY A 1064 -29.54 26.19 10.08
N ARG A 1065 -28.62 25.74 10.95
CA ARG A 1065 -27.22 25.41 10.59
C ARG A 1065 -27.12 24.31 9.53
N LEU A 1066 -28.02 23.33 9.57
CA LEU A 1066 -28.14 22.26 8.56
C LEU A 1066 -28.86 22.73 7.27
N ARG A 1067 -29.53 23.89 7.29
CA ARG A 1067 -30.41 24.42 6.23
C ARG A 1067 -31.50 23.43 5.82
N ILE A 1068 -32.17 22.83 6.82
CA ILE A 1068 -33.34 21.96 6.69
C ILE A 1068 -34.41 22.37 7.73
N GLU A 1069 -35.64 21.93 7.56
CA GLU A 1069 -36.72 22.24 8.51
C GLU A 1069 -36.49 21.60 9.89
N PRO A 1070 -36.87 22.25 11.00
CA PRO A 1070 -36.82 21.64 12.35
C PRO A 1070 -37.57 20.31 12.46
N GLY A 1071 -38.56 20.08 11.59
CA GLY A 1071 -39.26 18.80 11.45
C GLY A 1071 -38.36 17.64 10.99
N GLN A 1072 -37.31 17.91 10.22
CA GLN A 1072 -36.41 16.91 9.61
C GLN A 1072 -35.28 16.43 10.55
N VAL A 1073 -35.08 17.08 11.69
CA VAL A 1073 -34.15 16.63 12.73
C VAL A 1073 -34.89 15.72 13.71
N VAL A 1074 -34.41 14.49 13.89
CA VAL A 1074 -34.93 13.51 14.84
C VAL A 1074 -33.86 13.20 15.88
N ARG A 1075 -34.11 13.56 17.14
CA ARG A 1075 -33.27 13.15 18.27
C ARG A 1075 -33.63 11.73 18.68
N ILE A 1076 -32.66 10.83 18.71
CA ILE A 1076 -32.80 9.48 19.28
C ILE A 1076 -32.28 9.52 20.73
N PRO A 1077 -33.12 9.29 21.74
CA PRO A 1077 -32.69 9.31 23.14
C PRO A 1077 -31.80 8.09 23.46
N PHE A 1078 -30.91 8.23 24.44
CA PHE A 1078 -29.98 7.16 24.81
C PHE A 1078 -30.74 5.92 25.27
N ASP A 1079 -30.54 4.80 24.58
CA ASP A 1079 -31.17 3.53 24.92
C ASP A 1079 -30.15 2.38 24.99
N THR A 1080 -29.95 1.87 26.19
CA THR A 1080 -29.12 0.69 26.48
C THR A 1080 -29.51 -0.55 25.68
N ALA A 1081 -30.76 -0.65 25.24
CA ALA A 1081 -31.20 -1.73 24.34
C ALA A 1081 -30.51 -1.70 22.95
N LEU A 1082 -29.93 -0.57 22.56
CA LEU A 1082 -29.20 -0.40 21.29
C LEU A 1082 -27.69 -0.71 21.41
N GLN A 1083 -27.19 -1.01 22.60
CA GLN A 1083 -25.77 -1.35 22.84
C GLN A 1083 -25.47 -2.86 22.75
N SER A 1084 -26.50 -3.71 22.75
CA SER A 1084 -26.36 -5.17 22.61
C SER A 1084 -26.45 -5.61 21.15
N ALA A 1085 -25.55 -6.49 20.70
CA ALA A 1085 -25.60 -7.09 19.37
C ALA A 1085 -26.96 -7.80 19.10
N GLY A 1086 -27.45 -8.57 20.08
CA GLY A 1086 -28.81 -9.14 20.08
C GLY A 1086 -29.87 -8.17 20.60
N TRP A 1087 -29.99 -6.99 19.99
CA TRP A 1087 -31.07 -6.05 20.30
C TRP A 1087 -32.42 -6.55 19.76
N GLU A 1088 -33.50 -6.27 20.47
CA GLU A 1088 -34.86 -6.62 20.03
C GLU A 1088 -35.75 -5.38 19.96
N LEU A 1089 -36.54 -5.28 18.88
CA LEU A 1089 -37.44 -4.16 18.61
C LEU A 1089 -38.50 -3.94 19.73
N ASN A 1090 -38.90 -5.02 20.40
CA ASN A 1090 -39.85 -5.02 21.52
C ASN A 1090 -39.21 -4.63 22.88
N ARG A 1091 -37.87 -4.46 22.96
CA ARG A 1091 -37.13 -4.05 24.18
C ARG A 1091 -36.87 -2.54 24.25
N LEU A 1092 -36.92 -1.85 23.10
CA LEU A 1092 -36.75 -0.39 23.02
C LEU A 1092 -37.70 0.35 23.97
N ARG A 1093 -37.22 1.44 24.58
CA ARG A 1093 -38.05 2.30 25.44
C ARG A 1093 -39.13 3.00 24.61
N PRO A 1094 -40.27 3.40 25.20
CA PRO A 1094 -41.33 4.10 24.46
C PRO A 1094 -40.88 5.42 23.82
N ALA A 1095 -39.92 6.13 24.42
CA ALA A 1095 -39.34 7.35 23.85
C ALA A 1095 -38.52 7.06 22.58
N THR A 1096 -37.60 6.07 22.65
CA THR A 1096 -36.82 5.57 21.51
C THR A 1096 -37.73 5.07 20.39
N THR A 1097 -38.75 4.28 20.76
CA THR A 1097 -39.78 3.77 19.84
C THR A 1097 -40.54 4.90 19.16
N ALA A 1098 -40.95 5.95 19.89
CA ALA A 1098 -41.62 7.11 19.31
C ALA A 1098 -40.70 7.93 18.40
N ALA A 1099 -39.41 8.05 18.71
CA ALA A 1099 -38.43 8.75 17.89
C ALA A 1099 -38.19 8.01 16.55
N PHE A 1100 -38.00 6.69 16.57
CA PHE A 1100 -37.90 5.90 15.33
C PHE A 1100 -39.23 5.81 14.57
N LEU A 1101 -40.39 5.86 15.23
CA LEU A 1101 -41.68 6.01 14.54
C LEU A 1101 -41.84 7.37 13.84
N ARG A 1102 -41.33 8.46 14.43
CA ARG A 1102 -41.23 9.77 13.75
C ARG A 1102 -40.27 9.71 12.56
N LEU A 1103 -39.15 8.98 12.67
CA LEU A 1103 -38.23 8.79 11.53
C LEU A 1103 -38.89 7.98 10.41
N ALA A 1104 -39.58 6.89 10.74
CA ALA A 1104 -40.35 6.06 9.80
C ALA A 1104 -41.46 6.85 9.09
N GLU A 1105 -42.11 7.77 9.79
CA GLU A 1105 -43.08 8.72 9.24
C GLU A 1105 -42.44 9.71 8.25
N LEU A 1106 -41.26 10.26 8.56
CA LEU A 1106 -40.58 11.23 7.69
C LEU A 1106 -39.99 10.61 6.41
N VAL A 1107 -39.76 9.28 6.39
CA VAL A 1107 -39.36 8.54 5.16
C VAL A 1107 -40.55 7.98 4.37
N ALA A 1108 -41.77 8.02 4.93
CA ALA A 1108 -43.00 7.62 4.27
C ALA A 1108 -43.31 8.51 3.05
N PRO A 1109 -44.17 8.07 2.10
CA PRO A 1109 -44.70 8.93 1.05
C PRO A 1109 -45.24 10.26 1.62
N GLU A 1110 -44.87 11.32 0.91
CA GLU A 1110 -45.59 12.60 0.93
C GLU A 1110 -46.70 12.39 -0.11
N ASP A 1111 -47.98 12.56 0.27
CA ASP A 1111 -49.16 12.40 -0.59
C ASP A 1111 -49.24 13.51 -1.67
#